data_AF-Q7L7X3-F1
#
_entry.id   AF-Q7L7X3-F1
#
_cell.length_a   1.000
_cell.length_b   1.000
_cell.length_c   1.000
_cell.angle_alpha   90.00
_cell.angle_beta   90.00
_cell.angle_gamma   90.00
#
_symmetry.space_group_name_H-M   'P 1'
#
loop_
_entity.id
_entity.type
_entity.pdbx_description
1 polymer ?
#
loop_
_entity_poly.entity_id
_entity_poly.type
_entity_poly.pdbx_seq_one_letter_code
_entity_poly.pdbx_strand_id
1 'polypeptide(L)'
;MPSTNRAGSLKDPEIAELFFKEDPEKLFTDLREIGHGSFGAVYFARDVRTNEVVAIKKMSYSGKQSTEKWQDIIKEVKFLQRIKHPNSIEYKGCYLREHTAWLVMEYCLGSASDLLEVHKKPLQEVEIAAITHGALQGLAYLHSHTMIHRDIKAGNILLTEPGQVKLADFGSASMASPANSFVGTPYWMAPEVILAMDEGQYDGKVDVWSLGITCIELAERKPPLFNMNAMSALYHIAQNESPTLQSNEWSDYFRNFVDSCLQKIPQDRPTSEELLKHIFVLRERPETVLIDLIQRTKDAVRELDNLQYRKMKKLLFQEAHNGPAVEAQEEEEEQDHGVGRTGTVNSVGSNQSIPSMSISASSQSSSVNSLPDVSDDKSELDMMEGDHTVMSNSSVIHLKPEEENYREEGDPRTRASDPQSPPQVSRHKSHYRNREHFATIRTASLVTRQMQEHEQDSELREQMSGYKRMRRQHQKQLMTLENKLKAEMDEHRLRLDKDLETQRNNFAAEMEKLIKKHQAAMEKEAKVMSNEEKKFQQHIQAQQKKELNSFLESQKREYKLRKEQLKEELNENQSTPKKEKQEWLSKQKENIQHFQAEEEANLLRRQRQYLELECRRFKRRMLLGRHNLEQDLVREELNKRQTQKDLEHAMLLRQHESMQELEFRHLNTIQKMRCELIRLQHQTELTNQLEYNKRRERELRRKHVMEVRQQPKSLKSKELQIKKQFQDTCKIQTRQYKALRNHLLETTPKSEHKAVLKRLKEEQTRKLAILAEQYDHSINEMLSTQALRLDEAQEAECQVLKMQLQQELELLNAYQSKIKMQAEAQHDRELRELEQRVSLRRALLEQKIEEEMLALQNERTERIRSLLERQAREIEAFDSESMRLGFSNMVLSNLSPEAFSHSYPGASGWSHNPTGGPGPHWGHPMGGPPQAWGHPMQGGPQPWGHPSGPMQGVPRGSSMGVRNSPQALRRTASGGRTEQGMSRSTSVTSQISNGSHMSYT
;
A
#
# COMPACT_ATOMS: atom_id res chain seq x y z
N MET A 1 21.42 10.49 -13.58
CA MET A 1 20.62 11.34 -12.67
C MET A 1 20.28 12.62 -13.43
N PRO A 2 19.03 12.91 -13.83
CA PRO A 2 18.69 14.24 -14.31
C PRO A 2 18.87 15.22 -13.14
N SER A 3 19.54 16.35 -13.39
CA SER A 3 19.74 17.41 -12.41
C SER A 3 18.40 17.83 -11.81
N THR A 4 18.23 17.67 -10.50
CA THR A 4 17.09 18.22 -9.78
C THR A 4 17.08 19.74 -10.00
N ASN A 5 16.13 20.24 -10.80
CA ASN A 5 15.94 21.68 -10.98
C ASN A 5 15.76 22.31 -9.60
N ARG A 6 16.68 23.21 -9.23
CA ARG A 6 16.64 23.94 -7.96
C ARG A 6 15.31 24.70 -7.89
N ALA A 7 14.68 24.76 -6.70
CA ALA A 7 13.45 25.52 -6.49
C ALA A 7 13.57 26.95 -7.04
N GLY A 8 12.55 27.42 -7.77
CA GLY A 8 12.54 28.71 -8.46
C GLY A 8 13.34 28.77 -9.77
N SER A 9 13.95 27.67 -10.22
CA SER A 9 14.70 27.66 -11.49
C SER A 9 13.74 27.69 -12.68
N LEU A 10 13.82 28.76 -13.48
CA LEU A 10 13.10 28.93 -14.75
C LEU A 10 13.92 28.46 -15.97
N LYS A 11 14.85 27.51 -15.78
CA LYS A 11 15.66 26.96 -16.89
C LYS A 11 14.84 26.10 -17.83
N ASP A 12 13.80 25.47 -17.30
CA ASP A 12 12.82 24.71 -18.07
C ASP A 12 11.86 25.70 -18.74
N PRO A 13 11.82 25.78 -20.08
CA PRO A 13 10.91 26.68 -20.80
C PRO A 13 9.44 26.47 -20.43
N GLU A 14 9.01 25.22 -20.20
CA GLU A 14 7.62 24.92 -19.84
C GLU A 14 7.25 25.47 -18.45
N ILE A 15 8.21 25.49 -17.53
CA ILE A 15 8.01 26.09 -16.20
C ILE A 15 8.07 27.62 -16.32
N ALA A 16 8.98 28.16 -17.12
CA ALA A 16 9.11 29.60 -17.33
C ALA A 16 7.85 30.24 -17.90
N GLU A 17 7.14 29.56 -18.81
CA GLU A 17 5.89 30.05 -19.40
C GLU A 17 4.71 30.14 -18.43
N LEU A 18 4.78 29.44 -17.28
CA LEU A 18 3.74 29.54 -16.24
C LEU A 18 3.76 30.89 -15.52
N PHE A 19 4.89 31.60 -15.58
CA PHE A 19 5.13 32.80 -14.79
C PHE A 19 5.35 34.02 -15.68
N PHE A 20 4.59 35.07 -15.41
CA PHE A 20 4.74 36.38 -16.04
C PHE A 20 6.05 37.03 -15.58
N LYS A 21 6.71 37.78 -16.48
CA LYS A 21 8.08 38.28 -16.28
C LYS A 21 8.13 39.64 -15.61
N GLU A 22 7.02 40.37 -15.59
CA GLU A 22 6.92 41.68 -14.99
C GLU A 22 7.04 41.60 -13.46
N ASP A 23 7.56 42.67 -12.87
CA ASP A 23 7.68 42.79 -11.42
C ASP A 23 6.29 43.04 -10.80
N PRO A 24 5.72 42.09 -10.03
CA PRO A 24 4.38 42.23 -9.48
C PRO A 24 4.26 43.41 -8.51
N GLU A 25 5.35 43.84 -7.87
CA GLU A 25 5.35 44.99 -6.95
C GLU A 25 5.07 46.32 -7.65
N LYS A 26 5.33 46.39 -8.97
CA LYS A 26 5.01 47.56 -9.81
C LYS A 26 3.60 47.50 -10.40
N LEU A 27 3.01 46.31 -10.45
CA LEU A 27 1.71 46.06 -11.08
C LEU A 27 0.54 46.11 -10.09
N PHE A 28 0.78 45.72 -8.84
CA PHE A 28 -0.27 45.58 -7.84
C PHE A 28 -0.02 46.50 -6.66
N THR A 29 -1.06 47.27 -6.28
CA THR A 29 -1.02 48.26 -5.20
C THR A 29 -2.12 48.00 -4.17
N ASP A 30 -2.11 48.74 -3.05
CA ASP A 30 -3.09 48.62 -1.95
C ASP A 30 -3.16 47.19 -1.38
N LEU A 31 -2.00 46.55 -1.20
CA LEU A 31 -1.94 45.20 -0.66
C LEU A 31 -2.44 45.19 0.78
N ARG A 32 -3.55 44.48 1.01
CA ARG A 32 -4.14 44.25 2.33
C ARG A 32 -4.37 42.78 2.52
N GLU A 33 -3.83 42.21 3.59
CA GLU A 33 -4.06 40.81 3.89
C GLU A 33 -5.54 40.57 4.22
N ILE A 34 -6.16 39.65 3.50
CA ILE A 34 -7.58 39.30 3.63
C ILE A 34 -7.79 37.86 4.13
N GLY A 35 -6.73 37.06 4.19
CA GLY A 35 -6.77 35.72 4.71
C GLY A 35 -5.38 35.10 4.73
N HIS A 36 -5.18 34.14 5.63
CA HIS A 36 -3.91 33.44 5.76
C HIS A 36 -4.16 31.94 5.76
N GLY A 37 -3.52 31.20 4.86
CA GLY A 37 -3.66 29.75 4.72
C GLY A 37 -2.30 29.05 4.68
N SER A 38 -2.31 27.71 4.60
CA SER A 38 -1.12 26.86 4.71
C SER A 38 -0.01 27.12 3.69
N PHE A 39 -0.40 27.60 2.51
CA PHE A 39 0.52 27.90 1.41
C PHE A 39 1.00 29.37 1.46
N GLY A 40 0.38 30.21 2.28
CA GLY A 40 0.74 31.61 2.49
C GLY A 40 -0.47 32.53 2.64
N ALA A 41 -0.22 33.83 2.54
CA ALA A 41 -1.21 34.87 2.74
C ALA A 41 -1.87 35.30 1.42
N VAL A 42 -3.17 35.59 1.50
CA VAL A 42 -3.98 36.13 0.41
C VAL A 42 -4.19 37.61 0.65
N TYR A 43 -3.87 38.42 -0.35
CA TYR A 43 -3.98 39.87 -0.31
C TYR A 43 -5.07 40.35 -1.25
N PHE A 44 -5.90 41.28 -0.79
CA PHE A 44 -6.59 42.21 -1.67
C PHE A 44 -5.56 43.11 -2.32
N ALA A 45 -5.69 43.36 -3.62
CA ALA A 45 -4.85 44.32 -4.33
C ALA A 45 -5.61 44.95 -5.51
N ARG A 46 -5.08 46.06 -6.01
CA ARG A 46 -5.54 46.75 -7.22
C ARG A 46 -4.48 46.64 -8.30
N ASP A 47 -4.86 46.10 -9.46
CA ASP A 47 -4.01 46.09 -10.66
C ASP A 47 -3.98 47.51 -11.24
N VAL A 48 -2.81 48.14 -11.30
CA VAL A 48 -2.66 49.52 -11.77
C VAL A 48 -2.92 49.67 -13.27
N ARG A 49 -2.85 48.58 -14.04
CA ARG A 49 -3.02 48.58 -15.49
C ARG A 49 -4.49 48.62 -15.89
N THR A 50 -5.29 47.81 -15.22
CA THR A 50 -6.73 47.64 -15.51
C THR A 50 -7.63 48.38 -14.51
N ASN A 51 -7.04 48.83 -13.40
CA ASN A 51 -7.75 49.35 -12.23
C ASN A 51 -8.74 48.34 -11.60
N GLU A 52 -8.59 47.05 -11.92
CA GLU A 52 -9.40 45.98 -11.36
C GLU A 52 -8.92 45.58 -9.97
N VAL A 53 -9.88 45.15 -9.14
CA VAL A 53 -9.59 44.51 -7.86
C VAL A 53 -9.30 43.03 -8.08
N VAL A 54 -8.24 42.54 -7.44
CA VAL A 54 -7.77 41.15 -7.54
C VAL A 54 -7.42 40.59 -6.18
N ALA A 55 -7.41 39.26 -6.07
CA ALA A 55 -6.84 38.55 -4.93
C ALA A 55 -5.48 37.98 -5.31
N ILE A 56 -4.47 38.15 -4.44
CA ILE A 56 -3.11 37.68 -4.66
C ILE A 56 -2.72 36.72 -3.55
N LYS A 57 -2.60 35.42 -3.86
CA LYS A 57 -2.04 34.40 -2.96
C LYS A 57 -0.52 34.43 -3.08
N LYS A 58 0.17 34.89 -2.04
CA LYS A 58 1.65 34.89 -1.97
C LYS A 58 2.13 33.60 -1.32
N MET A 59 2.92 32.82 -2.05
CA MET A 59 3.40 31.51 -1.61
C MET A 59 4.93 31.47 -1.57
N SER A 60 5.52 31.34 -0.38
CA SER A 60 6.97 31.26 -0.22
C SER A 60 7.49 29.84 -0.43
N TYR A 61 8.53 29.69 -1.26
CA TYR A 61 9.24 28.43 -1.51
C TYR A 61 10.68 28.45 -0.97
N SER A 62 10.89 29.06 0.19
CA SER A 62 12.19 29.09 0.87
C SER A 62 12.37 27.95 1.91
N GLY A 63 13.59 27.75 2.39
CA GLY A 63 13.91 26.82 3.48
C GLY A 63 14.08 25.34 3.07
N LYS A 64 14.01 24.44 4.06
CA LYS A 64 14.29 23.00 3.92
C LYS A 64 13.33 22.24 2.99
N GLN A 65 12.13 22.80 2.76
CA GLN A 65 11.07 22.22 1.91
C GLN A 65 10.86 23.01 0.61
N SER A 66 11.84 23.82 0.20
CA SER A 66 11.75 24.69 -0.97
C SER A 66 11.41 23.94 -2.25
N THR A 67 11.96 22.74 -2.45
CA THR A 67 11.75 21.96 -3.69
C THR A 67 10.33 21.38 -3.75
N GLU A 68 9.82 20.85 -2.64
CA GLU A 68 8.46 20.31 -2.56
C GLU A 68 7.41 21.43 -2.72
N LYS A 69 7.57 22.54 -2.00
CA LYS A 69 6.71 23.72 -2.13
C LYS A 69 6.69 24.26 -3.55
N TRP A 70 7.86 24.30 -4.21
CA TRP A 70 7.97 24.74 -5.60
C TRP A 70 7.19 23.83 -6.56
N GLN A 71 7.25 22.51 -6.37
CA GLN A 71 6.48 21.57 -7.17
C GLN A 71 4.97 21.71 -6.95
N ASP A 72 4.54 21.96 -5.72
CA ASP A 72 3.12 22.17 -5.40
C ASP A 72 2.60 23.49 -6.01
N ILE A 73 3.38 24.57 -5.97
CA ILE A 73 3.08 25.83 -6.66
C ILE A 73 2.92 25.60 -8.17
N ILE A 74 3.86 24.90 -8.81
CA ILE A 74 3.78 24.61 -10.26
C ILE A 74 2.50 23.83 -10.58
N LYS A 75 2.15 22.83 -9.77
CA LYS A 75 0.93 22.04 -9.98
C LYS A 75 -0.33 22.90 -9.86
N GLU A 76 -0.41 23.75 -8.84
CA GLU A 76 -1.55 24.64 -8.61
C GLU A 76 -1.72 25.61 -9.80
N VAL A 77 -0.63 26.23 -10.27
CA VAL A 77 -0.66 27.14 -11.42
C VAL A 77 -1.07 26.40 -12.71
N LYS A 78 -0.49 25.22 -12.98
CA LYS A 78 -0.87 24.41 -14.16
C LYS A 78 -2.34 23.98 -14.12
N PHE A 79 -2.86 23.66 -12.93
CA PHE A 79 -4.27 23.31 -12.75
C PHE A 79 -5.17 24.51 -13.05
N LEU A 80 -4.88 25.66 -12.44
CA LEU A 80 -5.65 26.89 -12.59
C LEU A 80 -5.68 27.43 -14.02
N GLN A 81 -4.59 27.29 -14.78
CA GLN A 81 -4.56 27.67 -16.20
C GLN A 81 -5.49 26.83 -17.09
N ARG A 82 -5.85 25.61 -16.68
CA ARG A 82 -6.69 24.69 -17.47
C ARG A 82 -8.18 24.86 -17.19
N ILE A 83 -8.56 25.43 -16.05
CA ILE A 83 -9.96 25.54 -15.67
C ILE A 83 -10.54 26.87 -16.16
N LYS A 84 -11.71 26.81 -16.78
CA LYS A 84 -12.49 27.99 -17.16
C LYS A 84 -13.97 27.70 -16.98
N HIS A 85 -14.51 28.09 -15.84
CA HIS A 85 -15.92 27.86 -15.50
C HIS A 85 -16.44 28.95 -14.55
N PRO A 86 -17.70 29.40 -14.68
CA PRO A 86 -18.27 30.44 -13.80
C PRO A 86 -18.19 30.11 -12.31
N ASN A 87 -18.32 28.83 -11.95
CA ASN A 87 -18.24 28.33 -10.58
C ASN A 87 -16.85 27.86 -10.13
N SER A 88 -15.79 28.26 -10.85
CA SER A 88 -14.40 28.09 -10.41
C SER A 88 -13.75 29.47 -10.33
N ILE A 89 -12.76 29.62 -9.46
CA ILE A 89 -11.99 30.87 -9.37
C ILE A 89 -11.26 31.15 -10.69
N GLU A 90 -11.34 32.39 -11.16
CA GLU A 90 -10.67 32.85 -12.36
C GLU A 90 -9.18 33.11 -12.08
N TYR A 91 -8.33 32.40 -12.81
CA TYR A 91 -6.88 32.65 -12.86
C TYR A 91 -6.57 33.88 -13.71
N LYS A 92 -5.87 34.87 -13.14
CA LYS A 92 -5.45 36.09 -13.85
C LYS A 92 -3.95 36.11 -14.20
N GLY A 93 -3.13 35.34 -13.49
CA GLY A 93 -1.70 35.24 -13.75
C GLY A 93 -0.91 34.77 -12.54
N CYS A 94 0.34 34.38 -12.75
CA CYS A 94 1.27 34.07 -11.66
C CYS A 94 2.60 34.77 -11.92
N TYR A 95 3.15 35.43 -10.91
CA TYR A 95 4.41 36.17 -10.99
C TYR A 95 5.41 35.60 -9.99
N LEU A 96 6.69 35.83 -10.24
CA LEU A 96 7.75 35.43 -9.31
C LEU A 96 8.51 36.66 -8.84
N ARG A 97 8.72 36.74 -7.53
CA ARG A 97 9.57 37.73 -6.89
C ARG A 97 10.41 37.02 -5.84
N GLU A 98 11.71 36.95 -6.08
CA GLU A 98 12.68 36.28 -5.21
C GLU A 98 12.34 34.80 -4.93
N HIS A 99 11.93 34.47 -3.70
CA HIS A 99 11.49 33.14 -3.27
C HIS A 99 9.98 33.07 -3.01
N THR A 100 9.20 33.93 -3.66
CA THR A 100 7.75 34.04 -3.48
C THR A 100 7.02 34.04 -4.83
N ALA A 101 6.06 33.15 -4.98
CA ALA A 101 5.12 33.14 -6.09
C ALA A 101 3.88 33.98 -5.75
N TRP A 102 3.46 34.83 -6.67
CA TRP A 102 2.29 35.70 -6.54
C TRP A 102 1.22 35.21 -7.51
N LEU A 103 0.32 34.37 -7.01
CA LEU A 103 -0.80 33.84 -7.78
C LEU A 103 -1.97 34.83 -7.73
N VAL A 104 -2.24 35.46 -8.87
CA VAL A 104 -3.26 36.50 -9.04
C VAL A 104 -4.55 35.86 -9.57
N MET A 105 -5.65 36.13 -8.88
CA MET A 105 -6.96 35.59 -9.15
C MET A 105 -8.01 36.70 -9.07
N GLU A 106 -9.22 36.45 -9.54
CA GLU A 106 -10.35 37.33 -9.24
C GLU A 106 -10.57 37.49 -7.72
N TYR A 107 -11.09 38.65 -7.32
CA TYR A 107 -11.44 38.91 -5.93
C TYR A 107 -12.86 38.43 -5.63
N CYS A 108 -13.00 37.62 -4.57
CA CYS A 108 -14.28 37.23 -3.99
C CYS A 108 -14.44 37.89 -2.60
N LEU A 109 -15.68 38.10 -2.16
CA LEU A 109 -15.97 38.83 -0.91
C LEU A 109 -15.51 38.07 0.34
N GLY A 110 -15.58 36.73 0.28
CA GLY A 110 -15.25 35.78 1.33
C GLY A 110 -15.76 34.38 1.01
N SER A 111 -15.62 33.47 1.97
CA SER A 111 -16.00 32.05 1.90
C SER A 111 -17.35 31.79 2.58
N ALA A 112 -17.96 30.64 2.30
CA ALA A 112 -19.15 30.20 3.02
C ALA A 112 -18.89 29.97 4.53
N SER A 113 -17.66 29.61 4.90
CA SER A 113 -17.22 29.53 6.30
C SER A 113 -17.21 30.92 6.98
N ASP A 114 -16.83 31.96 6.25
CA ASP A 114 -16.86 33.34 6.76
C ASP A 114 -18.30 33.77 7.12
N LEU A 115 -19.31 33.33 6.35
CA LEU A 115 -20.73 33.59 6.65
C LEU A 115 -21.13 33.01 8.00
N LEU A 116 -20.78 31.75 8.28
CA LEU A 116 -21.06 31.08 9.56
C LEU A 116 -20.36 31.77 10.73
N GLU A 117 -19.16 32.28 10.50
CA GLU A 117 -18.36 32.99 11.49
C GLU A 117 -18.91 34.38 11.78
N VAL A 118 -19.41 35.11 10.80
CA VAL A 118 -20.03 36.43 11.03
C VAL A 118 -21.37 36.28 11.74
N HIS A 119 -22.23 35.42 11.22
CA HIS A 119 -23.60 35.28 11.75
C HIS A 119 -23.67 34.49 13.06
N LYS A 120 -22.67 33.66 13.37
CA LYS A 120 -22.63 32.76 14.53
C LYS A 120 -23.86 31.83 14.66
N LYS A 121 -24.55 31.57 13.54
CA LYS A 121 -25.71 30.67 13.41
C LYS A 121 -25.57 29.82 12.13
N PRO A 122 -26.26 28.66 12.06
CA PRO A 122 -26.44 27.94 10.81
C PRO A 122 -26.96 28.82 9.67
N LEU A 123 -26.62 28.46 8.43
CA LEU A 123 -27.28 29.02 7.26
C LEU A 123 -28.68 28.40 7.10
N GLN A 124 -29.57 29.15 6.47
CA GLN A 124 -30.89 28.65 6.12
C GLN A 124 -30.78 27.59 5.03
N GLU A 125 -31.68 26.61 5.04
CA GLU A 125 -31.65 25.52 4.06
C GLU A 125 -31.66 26.03 2.60
N VAL A 126 -32.39 27.12 2.32
CA VAL A 126 -32.43 27.75 0.98
C VAL A 126 -31.08 28.36 0.57
N GLU A 127 -30.34 28.91 1.52
CA GLU A 127 -28.99 29.45 1.32
C GLU A 127 -28.00 28.31 1.07
N ILE A 128 -28.10 27.24 1.87
CA ILE A 128 -27.29 26.01 1.70
C ILE A 128 -27.53 25.41 0.31
N ALA A 129 -28.78 25.27 -0.12
CA ALA A 129 -29.11 24.75 -1.43
C ALA A 129 -28.50 25.60 -2.56
N ALA A 130 -28.49 26.93 -2.43
CA ALA A 130 -27.93 27.84 -3.43
C ALA A 130 -26.40 27.72 -3.53
N ILE A 131 -25.71 27.67 -2.38
CA ILE A 131 -24.26 27.44 -2.31
C ILE A 131 -23.91 26.06 -2.89
N THR A 132 -24.65 25.03 -2.48
CA THR A 132 -24.44 23.63 -2.91
C THR A 132 -24.62 23.49 -4.42
N HIS A 133 -25.65 24.11 -4.99
CA HIS A 133 -25.88 24.08 -6.44
C HIS A 133 -24.71 24.67 -7.22
N GLY A 134 -24.22 25.85 -6.83
CA GLY A 134 -23.07 26.46 -7.49
C GLY A 134 -21.76 25.66 -7.32
N ALA A 135 -21.53 25.09 -6.14
CA ALA A 135 -20.38 24.21 -5.89
C ALA A 135 -20.45 22.94 -6.77
N LEU A 136 -21.63 22.32 -6.89
CA LEU A 136 -21.84 21.15 -7.76
C LEU A 136 -21.61 21.46 -9.24
N GLN A 137 -22.03 22.63 -9.73
CA GLN A 137 -21.75 23.04 -11.11
C GLN A 137 -20.24 23.10 -11.38
N GLY A 138 -19.47 23.63 -10.42
CA GLY A 138 -18.01 23.60 -10.47
C GLY A 138 -17.44 22.18 -10.46
N LEU A 139 -17.92 21.31 -9.56
CA LEU A 139 -17.46 19.93 -9.47
C LEU A 139 -17.81 19.09 -10.70
N ALA A 140 -19.01 19.23 -11.26
CA ALA A 140 -19.41 18.58 -12.51
C ALA A 140 -18.49 18.98 -13.68
N TYR A 141 -18.15 20.26 -13.77
CA TYR A 141 -17.16 20.74 -14.73
C TYR A 141 -15.77 20.08 -14.51
N LEU A 142 -15.25 20.04 -13.28
CA LEU A 142 -13.94 19.43 -13.03
C LEU A 142 -13.93 17.93 -13.35
N HIS A 143 -14.95 17.21 -12.88
CA HIS A 143 -15.05 15.75 -13.05
C HIS A 143 -15.22 15.36 -14.53
N SER A 144 -15.98 16.13 -15.31
CA SER A 144 -16.11 15.91 -16.77
C SER A 144 -14.78 16.07 -17.52
N HIS A 145 -13.81 16.77 -16.94
CA HIS A 145 -12.44 16.91 -17.48
C HIS A 145 -11.43 16.02 -16.75
N THR A 146 -11.88 15.00 -16.01
CA THR A 146 -11.01 14.06 -15.25
C THR A 146 -10.12 14.73 -14.19
N MET A 147 -10.54 15.90 -13.71
CA MET A 147 -9.88 16.65 -12.64
C MET A 147 -10.61 16.43 -11.31
N ILE A 148 -9.88 16.46 -10.21
CA ILE A 148 -10.42 16.25 -8.84
C ILE A 148 -9.90 17.37 -7.94
N HIS A 149 -10.76 18.02 -7.15
CA HIS A 149 -10.39 19.12 -6.25
C HIS A 149 -9.68 18.63 -4.98
N ARG A 150 -10.23 17.62 -4.31
CA ARG A 150 -9.70 16.94 -3.10
C ARG A 150 -9.58 17.78 -1.82
N ASP A 151 -10.21 18.95 -1.77
CA ASP A 151 -10.22 19.80 -0.57
C ASP A 151 -11.48 20.69 -0.50
N ILE A 152 -12.64 20.12 -0.81
CA ILE A 152 -13.93 20.81 -0.69
C ILE A 152 -14.31 20.95 0.79
N LYS A 153 -14.57 22.19 1.20
CA LYS A 153 -15.02 22.60 2.54
C LYS A 153 -15.62 24.02 2.45
N ALA A 154 -16.40 24.46 3.44
CA ALA A 154 -17.03 25.79 3.36
C ALA A 154 -16.00 26.93 3.23
N GLY A 155 -14.79 26.75 3.75
CA GLY A 155 -13.68 27.72 3.62
C GLY A 155 -13.14 27.88 2.20
N ASN A 156 -13.35 26.89 1.32
CA ASN A 156 -12.87 26.87 -0.07
C ASN A 156 -13.99 27.14 -1.09
N ILE A 157 -15.21 27.42 -0.63
CA ILE A 157 -16.34 27.83 -1.47
C ILE A 157 -16.55 29.34 -1.26
N LEU A 158 -16.24 30.13 -2.27
CA LEU A 158 -16.24 31.58 -2.23
C LEU A 158 -17.50 32.18 -2.86
N LEU A 159 -17.83 33.41 -2.45
CA LEU A 159 -18.94 34.20 -3.00
C LEU A 159 -18.45 35.52 -3.58
N THR A 160 -18.95 35.88 -4.75
CA THR A 160 -18.74 37.20 -5.37
C THR A 160 -19.88 38.17 -5.04
N GLU A 161 -19.69 39.45 -5.34
CA GLU A 161 -20.70 40.50 -5.18
C GLU A 161 -22.09 40.17 -5.78
N PRO A 162 -22.20 39.70 -7.03
CA PRO A 162 -23.50 39.32 -7.60
C PRO A 162 -24.06 38.00 -7.07
N GLY A 163 -23.46 37.38 -6.04
CA GLY A 163 -23.92 36.11 -5.49
C GLY A 163 -23.45 34.86 -6.26
N GLN A 164 -22.40 34.97 -7.10
CA GLN A 164 -21.84 33.79 -7.77
C GLN A 164 -21.02 32.95 -6.79
N VAL A 165 -21.27 31.64 -6.77
CA VAL A 165 -20.50 30.66 -6.00
C VAL A 165 -19.29 30.18 -6.80
N LYS A 166 -18.11 30.16 -6.19
CA LYS A 166 -16.85 29.75 -6.83
C LYS A 166 -16.04 28.79 -5.97
N LEU A 167 -15.59 27.69 -6.57
CA LEU A 167 -14.60 26.80 -5.98
C LEU A 167 -13.20 27.45 -6.02
N ALA A 168 -12.48 27.37 -4.92
CA ALA A 168 -11.15 27.95 -4.77
C ALA A 168 -10.19 27.03 -4.00
N ASP A 169 -8.90 27.38 -3.99
CA ASP A 169 -7.78 26.63 -3.38
C ASP A 169 -7.53 25.25 -4.01
N PHE A 170 -6.90 25.27 -5.18
CA PHE A 170 -6.55 24.07 -5.97
C PHE A 170 -5.18 23.49 -5.64
N GLY A 171 -4.57 23.88 -4.51
CA GLY A 171 -3.24 23.39 -4.08
C GLY A 171 -3.19 21.88 -3.85
N SER A 172 -4.34 21.25 -3.55
CA SER A 172 -4.48 19.81 -3.39
C SER A 172 -5.06 19.10 -4.62
N ALA A 173 -5.36 19.82 -5.72
CA ALA A 173 -6.08 19.24 -6.84
C ALA A 173 -5.25 18.22 -7.64
N SER A 174 -5.93 17.34 -8.38
CA SER A 174 -5.35 16.35 -9.29
C SER A 174 -5.78 16.62 -10.72
N MET A 175 -4.81 16.64 -11.65
CA MET A 175 -5.06 16.68 -13.10
C MET A 175 -5.30 15.28 -13.70
N ALA A 176 -5.50 14.26 -12.86
CA ALA A 176 -5.75 12.89 -13.28
C ALA A 176 -6.75 12.21 -12.34
N SER A 177 -7.57 11.36 -12.93
CA SER A 177 -8.48 10.44 -12.26
C SER A 177 -8.30 9.04 -12.86
N PRO A 178 -8.04 7.99 -12.06
CA PRO A 178 -7.97 8.03 -10.61
C PRO A 178 -6.65 8.61 -10.07
N ALA A 179 -6.72 9.15 -8.85
CA ALA A 179 -5.57 9.60 -8.07
C ALA A 179 -5.23 8.60 -6.96
N ASN A 180 -4.03 8.68 -6.40
CA ASN A 180 -3.53 7.75 -5.37
C ASN A 180 -2.81 8.44 -4.20
N SER A 181 -2.77 9.78 -4.16
CA SER A 181 -2.03 10.50 -3.11
C SER A 181 -2.91 10.82 -1.91
N PHE A 182 -2.40 10.64 -0.69
CA PHE A 182 -3.10 11.03 0.54
C PHE A 182 -2.99 12.56 0.79
N VAL A 183 -4.02 13.30 0.39
CA VAL A 183 -4.14 14.78 0.51
C VAL A 183 -5.59 15.17 0.87
N GLY A 184 -5.77 16.38 1.40
CA GLY A 184 -7.07 16.92 1.82
C GLY A 184 -7.09 17.35 3.29
N THR A 185 -8.18 18.00 3.70
CA THR A 185 -8.41 18.39 5.10
C THR A 185 -9.14 17.27 5.86
N PRO A 186 -8.56 16.69 6.93
CA PRO A 186 -8.99 15.42 7.54
C PRO A 186 -10.50 15.23 7.76
N TYR A 187 -11.19 16.23 8.31
CA TYR A 187 -12.61 16.10 8.67
C TYR A 187 -13.57 16.01 7.47
N TRP A 188 -13.13 16.42 6.28
CA TRP A 188 -13.90 16.33 5.02
C TRP A 188 -13.43 15.19 4.12
N MET A 189 -12.39 14.44 4.52
CA MET A 189 -11.80 13.39 3.68
C MET A 189 -12.75 12.20 3.54
N ALA A 190 -12.81 11.63 2.34
CA ALA A 190 -13.59 10.44 2.07
C ALA A 190 -12.89 9.17 2.62
N PRO A 191 -13.64 8.16 3.12
CA PRO A 191 -13.08 6.94 3.70
C PRO A 191 -12.13 6.22 2.74
N GLU A 192 -12.45 6.19 1.44
CA GLU A 192 -11.63 5.54 0.42
C GLU A 192 -10.24 6.20 0.28
N VAL A 193 -10.11 7.51 0.51
CA VAL A 193 -8.79 8.19 0.49
C VAL A 193 -7.95 7.75 1.69
N ILE A 194 -8.60 7.52 2.83
CA ILE A 194 -7.96 7.09 4.09
C ILE A 194 -7.57 5.62 4.03
N LEU A 195 -8.42 4.76 3.46
CA LEU A 195 -8.17 3.34 3.31
C LEU A 195 -7.18 3.04 2.16
N ALA A 196 -7.08 3.91 1.16
CA ALA A 196 -6.19 3.78 0.01
C ALA A 196 -4.71 4.09 0.28
N MET A 197 -4.30 4.38 1.53
CA MET A 197 -2.97 4.94 1.86
C MET A 197 -1.78 4.19 1.27
N ASP A 198 -1.87 2.86 1.10
CA ASP A 198 -0.73 2.05 0.64
C ASP A 198 -0.83 1.62 -0.84
N GLU A 199 -2.04 1.44 -1.42
CA GLU A 199 -2.22 0.86 -2.77
C GLU A 199 -3.43 1.38 -3.57
N GLY A 200 -4.30 2.22 -2.99
CA GLY A 200 -5.62 2.50 -3.56
C GLY A 200 -5.66 3.68 -4.55
N GLN A 201 -6.56 3.54 -5.52
CA GLN A 201 -6.93 4.56 -6.50
C GLN A 201 -8.34 5.07 -6.19
N TYR A 202 -8.56 6.38 -6.28
CA TYR A 202 -9.86 7.01 -6.07
C TYR A 202 -10.17 8.06 -7.16
N ASP A 203 -11.45 8.30 -7.43
CA ASP A 203 -11.92 9.19 -8.50
C ASP A 203 -12.54 10.49 -7.96
N GLY A 204 -13.26 11.23 -8.81
CA GLY A 204 -13.93 12.48 -8.44
C GLY A 204 -15.02 12.36 -7.37
N LYS A 205 -15.51 11.16 -7.05
CA LYS A 205 -16.57 11.00 -6.04
C LYS A 205 -16.10 11.34 -4.63
N VAL A 206 -14.79 11.42 -4.39
CA VAL A 206 -14.24 11.93 -3.12
C VAL A 206 -14.70 13.37 -2.84
N ASP A 207 -14.83 14.20 -3.88
CA ASP A 207 -15.31 15.58 -3.74
C ASP A 207 -16.80 15.64 -3.39
N VAL A 208 -17.58 14.63 -3.82
CA VAL A 208 -19.00 14.49 -3.46
C VAL A 208 -19.15 14.19 -1.96
N TRP A 209 -18.30 13.31 -1.41
CA TRP A 209 -18.28 13.09 0.03
C TRP A 209 -17.94 14.37 0.79
N SER A 210 -16.88 15.05 0.38
CA SER A 210 -16.45 16.31 1.00
C SER A 210 -17.54 17.39 0.90
N LEU A 211 -18.32 17.43 -0.19
CA LEU A 211 -19.49 18.30 -0.31
C LEU A 211 -20.59 17.92 0.70
N GLY A 212 -20.88 16.64 0.90
CA GLY A 212 -21.83 16.18 1.93
C GLY A 212 -21.44 16.63 3.34
N ILE A 213 -20.15 16.50 3.68
CA ILE A 213 -19.61 17.03 4.94
C ILE A 213 -19.71 18.56 5.00
N THR A 214 -19.49 19.25 3.88
CA THR A 214 -19.64 20.71 3.79
C THR A 214 -21.09 21.14 4.01
N CYS A 215 -22.08 20.38 3.53
CA CYS A 215 -23.48 20.66 3.82
C CYS A 215 -23.79 20.57 5.32
N ILE A 216 -23.27 19.54 6.02
CA ILE A 216 -23.37 19.44 7.48
C ILE A 216 -22.67 20.65 8.14
N GLU A 217 -21.48 21.04 7.67
CA GLU A 217 -20.77 22.21 8.17
C GLU A 217 -21.60 23.50 8.04
N LEU A 218 -22.31 23.71 6.93
CA LEU A 218 -23.18 24.88 6.73
C LEU A 218 -24.44 24.84 7.60
N ALA A 219 -24.94 23.65 7.90
CA ALA A 219 -26.12 23.40 8.73
C ALA A 219 -25.83 23.42 10.25
N GLU A 220 -24.63 23.01 10.66
CA GLU A 220 -24.26 22.77 12.06
C GLU A 220 -23.05 23.62 12.50
N ARG A 221 -22.57 24.49 11.61
CA ARG A 221 -21.43 25.42 11.75
C ARG A 221 -20.04 24.76 11.79
N LYS A 222 -19.96 23.45 11.96
CA LYS A 222 -18.71 22.69 12.04
C LYS A 222 -18.88 21.34 11.34
N PRO A 223 -17.82 20.76 10.77
CA PRO A 223 -17.89 19.40 10.26
C PRO A 223 -18.05 18.40 11.43
N PRO A 224 -18.55 17.18 11.16
CA PRO A 224 -18.52 16.09 12.12
C PRO A 224 -17.10 15.86 12.66
N LEU A 225 -16.99 15.45 13.92
CA LEU A 225 -15.72 15.11 14.58
C LEU A 225 -14.72 16.27 14.75
N PHE A 226 -15.12 17.53 14.53
CA PHE A 226 -14.25 18.71 14.66
C PHE A 226 -13.59 18.86 16.04
N ASN A 227 -14.19 18.30 17.10
CA ASN A 227 -13.66 18.31 18.46
C ASN A 227 -12.54 17.29 18.71
N MET A 228 -12.21 16.45 17.73
CA MET A 228 -11.16 15.43 17.82
C MET A 228 -9.89 15.90 17.12
N ASN A 229 -8.74 15.30 17.45
CA ASN A 229 -7.54 15.51 16.64
C ASN A 229 -7.68 14.84 15.27
N ALA A 230 -6.91 15.32 14.29
CA ALA A 230 -6.97 14.86 12.91
C ALA A 230 -6.79 13.34 12.76
N MET A 231 -5.84 12.72 13.47
CA MET A 231 -5.58 11.28 13.36
C MET A 231 -6.75 10.44 13.88
N SER A 232 -7.35 10.85 14.99
CA SER A 232 -8.50 10.17 15.57
C SER A 232 -9.74 10.34 14.68
N ALA A 233 -9.92 11.52 14.08
CA ALA A 233 -11.00 11.76 13.11
C ALA A 233 -10.87 10.85 11.88
N LEU A 234 -9.66 10.72 11.30
CA LEU A 234 -9.41 9.82 10.17
C LEU A 234 -9.78 8.36 10.50
N TYR A 235 -9.43 7.90 11.70
CA TYR A 235 -9.79 6.57 12.19
C TYR A 235 -11.31 6.38 12.23
N HIS A 236 -12.04 7.33 12.82
CA HIS A 236 -13.50 7.24 12.92
C HIS A 236 -14.19 7.33 11.57
N ILE A 237 -13.73 8.18 10.64
CA ILE A 237 -14.29 8.26 9.28
C ILE A 237 -14.16 6.91 8.57
N ALA A 238 -13.00 6.24 8.71
CA ALA A 238 -12.77 4.94 8.09
C ALA A 238 -13.66 3.85 8.71
N GLN A 239 -13.82 3.83 10.04
CA GLN A 239 -14.44 2.71 10.77
C GLN A 239 -15.93 2.89 11.04
N ASN A 240 -16.36 4.05 11.53
CA ASN A 240 -17.73 4.28 11.99
C ASN A 240 -18.70 4.53 10.83
N GLU A 241 -20.00 4.35 11.06
CA GLU A 241 -21.04 4.73 10.08
C GLU A 241 -20.91 6.19 9.62
N SER A 242 -21.41 6.45 8.41
CA SER A 242 -21.41 7.79 7.83
C SER A 242 -22.16 8.78 8.74
N PRO A 243 -21.67 10.01 8.88
CA PRO A 243 -22.35 11.01 9.70
C PRO A 243 -23.67 11.45 9.05
N THR A 244 -24.64 11.82 9.87
CA THR A 244 -25.95 12.33 9.45
C THR A 244 -26.21 13.70 10.09
N LEU A 245 -27.14 14.48 9.52
CA LEU A 245 -27.62 15.72 10.15
C LEU A 245 -28.28 15.42 11.51
N GLN A 246 -27.83 16.09 12.56
CA GLN A 246 -28.25 15.85 13.95
C GLN A 246 -29.61 16.48 14.28
N SER A 247 -29.84 17.71 13.83
CA SER A 247 -31.12 18.40 14.06
C SER A 247 -32.22 17.73 13.26
N ASN A 248 -33.42 17.56 13.85
CA ASN A 248 -34.62 17.03 13.19
C ASN A 248 -35.38 18.09 12.36
N GLU A 249 -34.96 19.35 12.38
CA GLU A 249 -35.67 20.46 11.73
C GLU A 249 -35.41 20.58 10.22
N TRP A 250 -34.37 19.91 9.70
CA TRP A 250 -34.04 19.89 8.28
C TRP A 250 -35.02 19.07 7.46
N SER A 251 -35.34 19.54 6.25
CA SER A 251 -36.27 18.83 5.36
C SER A 251 -35.73 17.46 4.93
N ASP A 252 -36.65 16.55 4.61
CA ASP A 252 -36.30 15.22 4.10
C ASP A 252 -35.50 15.30 2.80
N TYR A 253 -35.76 16.32 1.97
CA TYR A 253 -34.99 16.58 0.75
C TYR A 253 -33.52 16.88 1.06
N PHE A 254 -33.25 17.70 2.08
CA PHE A 254 -31.89 18.04 2.46
C PHE A 254 -31.17 16.86 3.11
N ARG A 255 -31.84 16.11 4.01
CA ARG A 255 -31.29 14.87 4.57
C ARG A 255 -30.94 13.87 3.49
N ASN A 256 -31.87 13.61 2.58
CA ASN A 256 -31.67 12.66 1.50
C ASN A 256 -30.50 13.07 0.59
N PHE A 257 -30.30 14.37 0.35
CA PHE A 257 -29.12 14.85 -0.39
C PHE A 257 -27.82 14.56 0.36
N VAL A 258 -27.76 14.87 1.65
CA VAL A 258 -26.57 14.62 2.50
C VAL A 258 -26.26 13.13 2.59
N ASP A 259 -27.27 12.30 2.85
CA ASP A 259 -27.14 10.84 2.92
C ASP A 259 -26.69 10.24 1.59
N SER A 260 -27.15 10.79 0.46
CA SER A 260 -26.69 10.40 -0.88
C SER A 260 -25.21 10.75 -1.08
N CYS A 261 -24.76 11.91 -0.64
CA CYS A 261 -23.35 12.31 -0.71
C CYS A 261 -22.45 11.43 0.19
N LEU A 262 -22.96 11.00 1.34
CA LEU A 262 -22.20 10.30 2.39
C LEU A 262 -22.33 8.78 2.31
N GLN A 263 -22.54 8.22 1.12
CA GLN A 263 -22.39 6.78 0.89
C GLN A 263 -20.91 6.37 1.03
N LYS A 264 -20.61 5.45 1.95
CA LYS A 264 -19.23 4.97 2.21
C LYS A 264 -18.64 4.26 1.02
N ILE A 265 -19.44 3.42 0.36
CA ILE A 265 -19.02 2.71 -0.85
C ILE A 265 -19.07 3.71 -2.00
N PRO A 266 -17.93 4.06 -2.65
CA PRO A 266 -17.91 5.09 -3.68
C PRO A 266 -18.78 4.75 -4.89
N GLN A 267 -19.02 3.46 -5.17
CA GLN A 267 -19.86 3.02 -6.29
C GLN A 267 -21.32 3.43 -6.10
N ASP A 268 -21.82 3.38 -4.86
CA ASP A 268 -23.20 3.73 -4.50
C ASP A 268 -23.42 5.24 -4.38
N ARG A 269 -22.33 6.01 -4.27
CA ARG A 269 -22.38 7.48 -4.22
C ARG A 269 -22.69 8.04 -5.62
N PRO A 270 -23.66 8.95 -5.78
CA PRO A 270 -23.94 9.58 -7.07
C PRO A 270 -22.77 10.48 -7.50
N THR A 271 -22.67 10.68 -8.80
CA THR A 271 -21.75 11.65 -9.41
C THR A 271 -22.24 13.08 -9.17
N SER A 272 -21.35 14.07 -9.32
CA SER A 272 -21.72 15.48 -9.26
C SER A 272 -22.78 15.86 -10.31
N GLU A 273 -22.72 15.27 -11.51
CA GLU A 273 -23.71 15.44 -12.58
C GLU A 273 -25.10 14.91 -12.20
N GLU A 274 -25.16 13.76 -11.51
CA GLU A 274 -26.42 13.20 -11.01
C GLU A 274 -26.98 14.04 -9.86
N LEU A 275 -26.12 14.52 -8.96
CA LEU A 275 -26.52 15.38 -7.85
C LEU A 275 -27.06 16.75 -8.29
N LEU A 276 -26.63 17.28 -9.45
CA LEU A 276 -27.24 18.48 -10.05
C LEU A 276 -28.74 18.30 -10.35
N LYS A 277 -29.22 17.05 -10.48
CA LYS A 277 -30.62 16.70 -10.73
C LYS A 277 -31.40 16.41 -9.44
N HIS A 278 -30.76 16.50 -8.28
CA HIS A 278 -31.39 16.19 -7.01
C HIS A 278 -32.40 17.28 -6.60
N ILE A 279 -33.54 16.87 -6.04
CA ILE A 279 -34.65 17.79 -5.72
C ILE A 279 -34.25 18.90 -4.73
N PHE A 280 -33.34 18.62 -3.79
CA PHE A 280 -32.77 19.62 -2.88
C PHE A 280 -32.15 20.82 -3.62
N VAL A 281 -31.37 20.57 -4.69
CA VAL A 281 -30.67 21.64 -5.41
C VAL A 281 -31.53 22.31 -6.48
N LEU A 282 -32.51 21.57 -7.01
CA LEU A 282 -33.50 22.05 -7.98
C LEU A 282 -34.70 22.77 -7.35
N ARG A 283 -34.82 22.78 -6.02
CA ARG A 283 -35.93 23.43 -5.33
C ARG A 283 -36.02 24.90 -5.71
N GLU A 284 -37.26 25.37 -5.93
CA GLU A 284 -37.54 26.77 -6.20
C GLU A 284 -37.03 27.66 -5.04
N ARG A 285 -36.36 28.74 -5.42
CA ARG A 285 -35.80 29.73 -4.48
C ARG A 285 -35.72 31.10 -5.17
N PRO A 286 -35.79 32.21 -4.41
CA PRO A 286 -35.55 33.53 -4.98
C PRO A 286 -34.14 33.61 -5.59
N GLU A 287 -34.02 34.25 -6.76
CA GLU A 287 -32.72 34.49 -7.41
C GLU A 287 -31.80 35.36 -6.56
N THR A 288 -32.38 36.18 -5.67
CA THR A 288 -31.66 37.08 -4.76
C THR A 288 -31.13 36.42 -3.50
N VAL A 289 -31.40 35.13 -3.22
CA VAL A 289 -31.07 34.47 -1.94
C VAL A 289 -29.62 34.72 -1.49
N LEU A 290 -28.65 34.57 -2.40
CA LEU A 290 -27.24 34.78 -2.06
C LEU A 290 -26.88 36.26 -1.96
N ILE A 291 -27.51 37.13 -2.76
CA ILE A 291 -27.35 38.58 -2.69
C ILE A 291 -27.87 39.10 -1.34
N ASP A 292 -29.04 38.64 -0.91
CA ASP A 292 -29.66 39.00 0.37
C ASP A 292 -28.83 38.49 1.56
N LEU A 293 -28.24 37.30 1.44
CA LEU A 293 -27.29 36.77 2.42
C LEU A 293 -26.02 37.61 2.50
N ILE A 294 -25.43 37.97 1.35
CA ILE A 294 -24.24 38.82 1.27
C ILE A 294 -24.51 40.18 1.93
N GLN A 295 -25.63 40.82 1.60
CA GLN A 295 -25.99 42.13 2.13
C GLN A 295 -26.16 42.09 3.66
N ARG A 296 -26.93 41.10 4.17
CA ARG A 296 -27.05 40.88 5.62
C ARG A 296 -25.70 40.66 6.30
N THR A 297 -24.79 39.96 5.64
CA THR A 297 -23.46 39.69 6.19
C THR A 297 -22.60 40.94 6.23
N LYS A 298 -22.61 41.76 5.18
CA LYS A 298 -21.90 43.04 5.15
C LYS A 298 -22.35 43.98 6.25
N ASP A 299 -23.66 44.05 6.49
CA ASP A 299 -24.21 44.85 7.59
C ASP A 299 -23.76 44.34 8.96
N ALA A 300 -23.78 43.03 9.18
CA ALA A 300 -23.27 42.42 10.41
C ALA A 300 -21.76 42.68 10.63
N VAL A 301 -20.93 42.53 9.58
CA VAL A 301 -19.48 42.85 9.66
C VAL A 301 -19.26 44.30 10.03
N ARG A 302 -19.99 45.22 9.38
CA ARG A 302 -19.91 46.66 9.68
C ARG A 302 -20.28 46.95 11.13
N GLU A 303 -21.28 46.28 11.69
CA GLU A 303 -21.63 46.40 13.10
C GLU A 303 -20.53 45.85 14.02
N LEU A 304 -19.96 44.68 13.70
CA LEU A 304 -18.85 44.09 14.45
C LEU A 304 -17.61 45.00 14.45
N ASP A 305 -17.20 45.50 13.30
CA ASP A 305 -16.04 46.39 13.16
C ASP A 305 -16.28 47.72 13.90
N ASN A 306 -17.48 48.30 13.82
CA ASN A 306 -17.85 49.50 14.57
C ASN A 306 -17.82 49.25 16.09
N LEU A 307 -18.28 48.07 16.54
CA LEU A 307 -18.21 47.68 17.94
C LEU A 307 -16.77 47.50 18.41
N GLN A 308 -15.92 46.87 17.59
CA GLN A 308 -14.49 46.72 17.86
C GLN A 308 -13.77 48.06 17.89
N TYR A 309 -14.05 48.96 16.95
CA TYR A 309 -13.52 50.33 16.94
C TYR A 309 -13.94 51.10 18.19
N ARG A 310 -15.22 51.02 18.61
CA ARG A 310 -15.70 51.63 19.86
C ARG A 310 -15.02 51.04 21.09
N LYS A 311 -14.83 49.71 21.14
CA LYS A 311 -14.08 49.04 22.23
C LYS A 311 -12.63 49.49 22.28
N MET A 312 -11.92 49.49 21.14
CA MET A 312 -10.55 49.99 21.05
C MET A 312 -10.45 51.47 21.41
N LYS A 313 -11.35 52.32 20.92
CA LYS A 313 -11.39 53.75 21.28
C LYS A 313 -11.62 53.91 22.78
N LYS A 314 -12.54 53.15 23.39
CA LYS A 314 -12.76 53.19 24.83
C LYS A 314 -11.51 52.73 25.61
N LEU A 315 -10.82 51.69 25.14
CA LEU A 315 -9.55 51.21 25.71
C LEU A 315 -8.43 52.25 25.58
N LEU A 316 -8.29 52.92 24.44
CA LEU A 316 -7.23 53.91 24.18
C LEU A 316 -7.45 55.22 24.95
N PHE A 317 -8.71 55.64 25.12
CA PHE A 317 -9.04 56.95 25.70
C PHE A 317 -9.48 56.89 27.19
N GLN A 318 -9.66 55.72 27.80
CA GLN A 318 -9.95 55.62 29.25
C GLN A 318 -8.75 55.92 30.17
N GLU A 319 -7.55 56.15 29.63
CA GLU A 319 -6.40 56.63 30.42
C GLU A 319 -6.24 58.16 30.46
N ALA A 320 -7.05 58.95 29.73
CA ALA A 320 -6.87 60.41 29.70
C ALA A 320 -7.71 61.21 30.74
N HIS A 321 -8.59 60.57 31.51
CA HIS A 321 -9.40 61.27 32.53
C HIS A 321 -9.27 60.70 33.95
N ASN A 322 -8.05 60.29 34.32
CA ASN A 322 -7.64 60.13 35.72
C ASN A 322 -6.34 60.90 35.98
N GLY A 323 -6.35 62.22 35.70
CA GLY A 323 -5.44 63.20 36.30
C GLY A 323 -6.19 63.94 37.42
N PRO A 324 -5.51 64.40 38.49
CA PRO A 324 -6.15 64.64 39.78
C PRO A 324 -7.16 65.78 39.70
N ALA A 325 -8.27 65.60 40.41
CA ALA A 325 -9.26 66.63 40.69
C ALA A 325 -8.55 67.86 41.27
N VAL A 326 -8.29 68.85 40.43
CA VAL A 326 -7.97 70.20 40.89
C VAL A 326 -9.30 70.79 41.30
N GLU A 327 -9.45 70.92 42.62
CA GLU A 327 -10.41 71.79 43.28
C GLU A 327 -10.33 73.17 42.61
N ALA A 328 -11.33 73.51 41.79
CA ALA A 328 -11.53 74.85 41.29
C ALA A 328 -12.91 75.30 41.78
N GLN A 329 -12.82 76.32 42.63
CA GLN A 329 -13.89 76.95 43.37
C GLN A 329 -14.97 77.54 42.46
N GLU A 330 -16.20 77.39 42.93
CA GLU A 330 -17.26 78.40 42.98
C GLU A 330 -16.90 79.77 42.38
N GLU A 331 -17.37 80.06 41.17
CA GLU A 331 -17.72 81.42 40.77
C GLU A 331 -19.06 81.40 40.02
N GLU A 332 -19.90 82.35 40.43
CA GLU A 332 -21.32 82.48 40.16
C GLU A 332 -21.64 82.84 38.70
N GLU A 333 -22.77 82.26 38.27
CA GLU A 333 -23.83 82.84 37.44
C GLU A 333 -23.58 84.22 36.78
N GLU A 334 -23.39 84.23 35.45
CA GLU A 334 -24.09 85.18 34.59
C GLU A 334 -24.81 84.45 33.46
N GLN A 335 -26.13 84.56 33.50
CA GLN A 335 -27.09 84.15 32.48
C GLN A 335 -27.12 85.20 31.37
N ASP A 336 -26.92 84.77 30.12
CA ASP A 336 -27.59 85.41 28.99
C ASP A 336 -28.20 84.36 28.06
N HIS A 337 -29.40 84.71 27.61
CA HIS A 337 -30.44 83.88 27.03
C HIS A 337 -30.29 83.78 25.51
N GLY A 338 -30.48 82.58 24.96
CA GLY A 338 -30.47 82.36 23.51
C GLY A 338 -31.04 81.02 23.06
N VAL A 339 -32.36 80.86 23.24
CA VAL A 339 -33.32 80.07 22.44
C VAL A 339 -32.92 78.65 21.97
N GLY A 340 -33.57 77.65 22.60
CA GLY A 340 -33.60 76.27 22.11
C GLY A 340 -34.18 75.26 23.09
N ARG A 341 -35.22 75.63 23.85
CA ARG A 341 -35.92 74.75 24.81
C ARG A 341 -36.95 73.89 24.08
N THR A 342 -36.66 72.60 23.89
CA THR A 342 -37.66 71.53 24.07
C THR A 342 -37.05 70.49 25.01
N GLY A 343 -37.72 70.31 26.15
CA GLY A 343 -37.27 69.48 27.25
C GLY A 343 -37.39 68.01 26.90
N THR A 344 -36.25 67.33 26.79
CA THR A 344 -36.19 65.88 26.96
C THR A 344 -36.24 65.61 28.45
N VAL A 345 -37.43 65.25 28.93
CA VAL A 345 -37.60 64.65 30.25
C VAL A 345 -36.78 63.38 30.32
N ASN A 346 -35.98 63.31 31.37
CA ASN A 346 -35.14 62.18 31.77
C ASN A 346 -35.99 60.91 31.92
N SER A 347 -36.07 60.08 30.89
CA SER A 347 -36.39 58.66 31.04
C SER A 347 -35.09 57.90 31.29
N VAL A 348 -34.68 57.93 32.55
CA VAL A 348 -33.70 57.01 33.11
C VAL A 348 -34.39 55.66 33.35
N GLY A 349 -33.95 54.60 32.67
CA GLY A 349 -34.21 53.24 33.15
C GLY A 349 -34.57 52.18 32.12
N SER A 350 -33.64 51.81 31.25
CA SER A 350 -33.58 50.43 30.72
C SER A 350 -32.26 50.18 29.99
N ASN A 351 -31.13 50.30 30.71
CA ASN A 351 -29.86 49.72 30.29
C ASN A 351 -29.59 48.49 31.16
N GLN A 352 -30.39 47.44 30.98
CA GLN A 352 -30.07 46.10 31.46
C GLN A 352 -30.15 45.13 30.28
N SER A 353 -29.04 45.04 29.56
CA SER A 353 -28.68 43.83 28.81
C SER A 353 -27.16 43.90 28.61
N ILE A 354 -26.43 43.56 29.67
CA ILE A 354 -25.03 43.15 29.54
C ILE A 354 -25.10 41.69 29.06
N PRO A 355 -24.66 41.36 27.83
CA PRO A 355 -24.54 39.96 27.43
C PRO A 355 -23.35 39.37 28.18
N SER A 356 -23.63 38.44 29.07
CA SER A 356 -22.63 37.58 29.70
C SER A 356 -21.83 36.89 28.62
N MET A 357 -20.55 37.23 28.50
CA MET A 357 -19.58 36.44 27.76
C MET A 357 -19.38 35.12 28.50
N SER A 358 -20.25 34.15 28.22
CA SER A 358 -20.01 32.75 28.52
C SER A 358 -19.44 32.11 27.26
N ILE A 359 -18.21 31.64 27.41
CA ILE A 359 -17.46 30.86 26.43
C ILE A 359 -18.25 29.60 26.09
N SER A 360 -18.72 29.49 24.85
CA SER A 360 -19.32 28.27 24.34
C SER A 360 -18.23 27.25 24.06
N ALA A 361 -17.83 26.52 25.09
CA ALA A 361 -17.20 25.21 24.96
C ALA A 361 -18.02 24.22 25.80
N SER A 362 -18.38 23.11 25.16
CA SER A 362 -19.08 21.94 25.70
C SER A 362 -20.51 22.11 26.24
N SER A 363 -21.46 21.67 25.41
CA SER A 363 -22.72 21.09 25.84
C SER A 363 -22.45 19.88 26.75
N GLN A 364 -22.92 19.89 27.99
CA GLN A 364 -23.15 18.69 28.80
C GLN A 364 -24.50 18.77 29.53
N SER A 365 -25.41 17.92 29.05
CA SER A 365 -26.35 17.08 29.81
C SER A 365 -27.16 17.64 31.00
N SER A 366 -28.47 17.68 30.78
CA SER A 366 -29.54 17.19 31.67
C SER A 366 -29.21 16.86 33.13
N SER A 367 -29.78 17.62 34.07
CA SER A 367 -30.45 17.05 35.26
C SER A 367 -31.46 18.04 35.84
N VAL A 368 -32.64 17.48 36.09
CA VAL A 368 -33.82 18.06 36.75
C VAL A 368 -33.74 17.82 38.26
N ASN A 369 -34.58 18.55 39.02
CA ASN A 369 -34.84 18.48 40.47
C ASN A 369 -34.00 19.49 41.29
N SER A 370 -34.54 20.25 42.25
CA SER A 370 -35.76 20.08 43.04
C SER A 370 -36.20 21.42 43.65
N LEU A 371 -37.51 21.65 43.65
CA LEU A 371 -38.24 22.58 44.52
C LEU A 371 -37.87 22.38 46.00
N PRO A 372 -37.88 23.46 46.79
CA PRO A 372 -38.37 23.41 48.16
C PRO A 372 -39.60 24.33 48.31
N ASP A 373 -40.73 23.63 48.42
CA ASP A 373 -41.90 23.95 49.23
C ASP A 373 -41.47 24.32 50.67
N VAL A 374 -41.96 25.43 51.25
CA VAL A 374 -42.72 25.49 52.53
C VAL A 374 -43.21 26.94 52.81
N SER A 375 -44.51 27.09 53.12
CA SER A 375 -45.14 27.92 54.20
C SER A 375 -44.76 29.41 54.38
N ASP A 376 -45.63 30.38 54.70
CA ASP A 376 -46.97 30.34 55.30
C ASP A 376 -47.58 31.76 55.32
N ASP A 377 -48.92 31.78 55.33
CA ASP A 377 -49.86 32.69 55.98
C ASP A 377 -50.02 34.21 55.61
N LYS A 378 -51.22 34.46 55.06
CA LYS A 378 -52.27 35.44 55.48
C LYS A 378 -52.14 36.94 55.18
N SER A 379 -52.98 37.39 54.24
CA SER A 379 -54.19 38.23 54.47
C SER A 379 -54.80 38.64 53.12
N GLU A 380 -55.85 37.98 52.63
CA GLU A 380 -57.22 38.52 52.51
C GLU A 380 -57.34 40.02 52.20
N LEU A 381 -57.64 40.37 50.94
CA LEU A 381 -58.84 41.17 50.59
C LEU A 381 -59.10 41.15 49.06
N ASP A 382 -60.11 40.39 48.71
CA ASP A 382 -61.21 40.64 47.77
C ASP A 382 -61.05 41.22 46.34
N MET A 383 -61.65 40.45 45.43
CA MET A 383 -62.51 40.81 44.29
C MET A 383 -61.97 41.11 42.89
N MET A 384 -62.46 40.24 41.99
CA MET A 384 -62.78 40.38 40.57
C MET A 384 -61.75 39.92 39.51
N GLU A 385 -61.99 38.68 39.09
CA GLU A 385 -62.19 38.18 37.72
C GLU A 385 -61.18 38.52 36.61
N GLY A 386 -60.74 37.44 35.94
CA GLY A 386 -60.79 37.42 34.48
C GLY A 386 -59.47 37.38 33.73
N ASP A 387 -58.83 36.21 33.77
CA ASP A 387 -58.36 35.44 32.60
C ASP A 387 -57.49 36.05 31.48
N HIS A 388 -56.50 35.21 31.11
CA HIS A 388 -55.79 35.08 29.83
C HIS A 388 -54.46 35.82 29.62
N THR A 389 -53.40 35.04 29.84
CA THR A 389 -52.24 34.83 28.96
C THR A 389 -52.41 35.30 27.50
N VAL A 390 -51.45 36.04 26.95
CA VAL A 390 -50.47 35.59 25.93
C VAL A 390 -49.52 36.76 25.60
N MET A 391 -48.23 36.46 25.53
CA MET A 391 -47.16 37.36 25.10
C MET A 391 -47.21 37.64 23.60
N SER A 392 -47.01 38.90 23.19
CA SER A 392 -46.29 39.26 21.96
C SER A 392 -46.11 40.78 21.85
N ASN A 393 -44.84 41.20 21.77
CA ASN A 393 -44.42 42.56 21.53
C ASN A 393 -44.57 42.90 20.03
N SER A 394 -45.54 43.73 19.66
CA SER A 394 -45.45 44.55 18.44
C SER A 394 -46.31 45.81 18.58
N SER A 395 -45.68 46.97 18.77
CA SER A 395 -46.39 48.26 18.73
C SER A 395 -45.90 49.06 17.54
N VAL A 396 -46.74 49.05 16.50
CA VAL A 396 -46.66 49.82 15.27
C VAL A 396 -46.83 51.31 15.58
N ILE A 397 -45.96 52.12 14.98
CA ILE A 397 -45.94 53.59 15.08
C ILE A 397 -47.04 54.16 14.19
N HIS A 398 -47.95 54.95 14.76
CA HIS A 398 -48.90 55.77 14.01
C HIS A 398 -48.64 57.26 14.28
N LEU A 399 -48.66 58.03 13.19
CA LEU A 399 -48.34 59.45 13.08
C LEU A 399 -49.60 60.33 13.22
N LYS A 400 -49.34 61.62 13.50
CA LYS A 400 -50.21 62.84 13.40
C LYS A 400 -51.19 63.12 14.57
N PRO A 401 -51.69 64.38 14.72
CA PRO A 401 -51.32 65.65 14.05
C PRO A 401 -51.11 66.84 15.01
N GLU A 402 -50.70 67.94 14.37
CA GLU A 402 -50.45 69.30 14.83
C GLU A 402 -51.70 70.02 15.37
N GLU A 403 -51.52 70.87 16.38
CA GLU A 403 -52.43 72.00 16.65
C GLU A 403 -51.64 73.28 16.99
N GLU A 404 -52.05 74.33 16.28
CA GLU A 404 -51.62 75.72 16.32
C GLU A 404 -52.16 76.46 17.55
N ASN A 405 -51.45 77.49 18.06
CA ASN A 405 -51.93 78.88 17.95
C ASN A 405 -51.11 79.90 18.79
N TYR A 406 -50.51 80.84 18.05
CA TYR A 406 -50.56 82.32 18.15
C TYR A 406 -50.34 83.12 19.45
N ARG A 407 -49.68 84.27 19.18
CA ARG A 407 -49.76 85.63 19.78
C ARG A 407 -48.60 86.02 20.72
N GLU A 408 -48.03 87.22 20.66
CA GLU A 408 -48.03 88.38 19.74
C GLU A 408 -47.01 89.40 20.32
N GLU A 409 -46.55 90.33 19.47
CA GLU A 409 -45.93 91.64 19.77
C GLU A 409 -44.44 91.78 20.20
N GLY A 410 -43.71 92.56 19.38
CA GLY A 410 -43.13 93.82 19.88
C GLY A 410 -41.60 94.03 19.83
N ASP A 411 -41.10 94.48 18.66
CA ASP A 411 -39.84 95.23 18.35
C ASP A 411 -39.53 96.35 19.39
N PRO A 412 -38.36 97.08 19.49
CA PRO A 412 -37.24 97.22 18.55
C PRO A 412 -35.76 97.39 19.04
N ARG A 413 -34.84 97.24 18.06
CA ARG A 413 -33.58 97.99 17.81
C ARG A 413 -32.37 97.84 18.77
N THR A 414 -31.27 97.29 18.23
CA THR A 414 -29.96 97.93 17.87
C THR A 414 -28.91 96.82 17.61
N ARG A 415 -28.66 96.35 16.37
CA ARG A 415 -27.76 96.85 15.31
C ARG A 415 -26.41 97.45 15.77
N ALA A 416 -25.33 96.68 15.61
CA ALA A 416 -24.00 97.05 15.07
C ALA A 416 -23.05 95.84 15.29
N SER A 417 -22.80 94.99 14.29
CA SER A 417 -21.87 95.13 13.14
C SER A 417 -20.55 94.37 13.35
N ASP A 418 -20.47 93.26 12.62
CA ASP A 418 -19.31 92.54 12.07
C ASP A 418 -17.90 93.16 12.19
N PRO A 419 -16.89 92.27 12.22
CA PRO A 419 -15.98 92.19 11.08
C PRO A 419 -15.86 90.78 10.48
N GLN A 420 -16.04 90.76 9.15
CA GLN A 420 -15.88 89.66 8.20
C GLN A 420 -14.43 89.18 8.03
N SER A 421 -14.23 87.88 7.79
CA SER A 421 -13.31 87.27 6.78
C SER A 421 -13.20 85.73 6.95
N PRO A 422 -12.79 84.93 5.94
CA PRO A 422 -13.21 84.82 4.53
C PRO A 422 -13.73 83.37 4.22
N PRO A 423 -14.09 83.00 2.96
CA PRO A 423 -15.14 82.01 2.67
C PRO A 423 -14.68 80.54 2.60
N GLN A 424 -15.53 79.66 3.10
CA GLN A 424 -15.42 78.20 3.03
C GLN A 424 -15.72 77.69 1.61
N VAL A 425 -14.70 77.19 0.92
CA VAL A 425 -14.88 76.39 -0.30
C VAL A 425 -15.32 74.97 0.08
N SER A 426 -16.47 74.58 -0.46
CA SER A 426 -17.21 73.31 -0.33
C SER A 426 -16.36 72.03 -0.23
N ARG A 427 -16.39 71.34 0.92
CA ARG A 427 -15.74 70.03 1.16
C ARG A 427 -16.60 68.80 0.83
N HIS A 428 -17.74 68.95 0.13
CA HIS A 428 -18.72 67.86 -0.02
C HIS A 428 -18.44 66.78 -1.09
N LYS A 429 -17.26 66.74 -1.74
CA LYS A 429 -16.92 65.64 -2.68
C LYS A 429 -15.93 64.59 -2.15
N SER A 430 -15.40 64.72 -0.93
CA SER A 430 -14.41 63.76 -0.41
C SER A 430 -15.04 62.55 0.30
N HIS A 431 -16.22 62.68 0.91
CA HIS A 431 -16.75 61.61 1.78
C HIS A 431 -17.40 60.42 1.05
N TYR A 432 -17.74 60.54 -0.24
CA TYR A 432 -18.34 59.42 -0.99
C TYR A 432 -17.30 58.43 -1.56
N ARG A 433 -16.05 58.84 -1.85
CA ARG A 433 -15.06 57.97 -2.50
C ARG A 433 -14.47 56.86 -1.62
N ASN A 434 -14.47 57.02 -0.29
CA ASN A 434 -13.81 56.06 0.62
C ASN A 434 -14.68 54.88 1.07
N ARG A 435 -16.00 54.86 0.77
CA ARG A 435 -16.93 53.92 1.43
C ARG A 435 -17.26 52.66 0.63
N GLU A 436 -17.11 52.67 -0.69
CA GLU A 436 -17.50 51.53 -1.54
C GLU A 436 -16.38 50.49 -1.80
N HIS A 437 -15.14 50.74 -1.39
CA HIS A 437 -13.98 49.95 -1.88
C HIS A 437 -13.51 48.79 -0.99
N PHE A 438 -14.03 48.62 0.23
CA PHE A 438 -13.65 47.49 1.11
C PHE A 438 -14.90 46.68 1.50
N ALA A 439 -15.63 46.19 0.50
CA ALA A 439 -16.85 45.44 0.67
C ALA A 439 -16.57 43.94 0.93
N THR A 440 -15.74 43.60 1.91
CA THR A 440 -15.54 42.19 2.30
C THR A 440 -16.64 41.72 3.26
N ILE A 441 -16.94 40.43 3.25
CA ILE A 441 -17.73 39.78 4.31
C ILE A 441 -16.85 39.24 5.45
N ARG A 442 -15.55 39.59 5.50
CA ARG A 442 -14.60 39.17 6.53
C ARG A 442 -14.37 40.27 7.56
N THR A 443 -14.51 39.96 8.86
CA THR A 443 -14.16 40.88 9.95
C THR A 443 -12.64 40.97 10.12
N ALA A 444 -12.10 42.14 10.48
CA ALA A 444 -10.66 42.31 10.74
C ALA A 444 -10.12 41.31 11.80
N SER A 445 -10.90 41.07 12.86
CA SER A 445 -10.55 40.08 13.89
C SER A 445 -10.45 38.65 13.39
N LEU A 446 -11.20 38.29 12.33
CA LEU A 446 -11.13 36.95 11.73
C LEU A 446 -9.79 36.75 11.03
N VAL A 447 -9.34 37.76 10.28
CA VAL A 447 -8.03 37.75 9.60
C VAL A 447 -6.89 37.65 10.62
N THR A 448 -6.94 38.44 11.69
CA THR A 448 -5.92 38.37 12.77
C THR A 448 -5.91 37.02 13.47
N ARG A 449 -7.09 36.41 13.70
CA ARG A 449 -7.19 35.07 14.29
C ARG A 449 -6.59 34.01 13.38
N GLN A 450 -6.91 34.03 12.08
CA GLN A 450 -6.34 33.10 11.10
C GLN A 450 -4.81 33.19 11.02
N MET A 451 -4.25 34.41 11.12
CA MET A 451 -2.80 34.61 11.16
C MET A 451 -2.17 33.91 12.38
N GLN A 452 -2.78 34.05 13.57
CA GLN A 452 -2.31 33.38 14.79
C GLN A 452 -2.51 31.86 14.76
N GLU A 453 -3.65 31.37 14.25
CA GLU A 453 -3.93 29.94 14.08
C GLU A 453 -2.96 29.30 13.08
N HIS A 454 -2.64 29.99 11.99
CA HIS A 454 -1.69 29.51 11.01
C HIS A 454 -0.25 29.40 11.56
N GLU A 455 0.20 30.35 12.38
CA GLU A 455 1.49 30.22 13.07
C GLU A 455 1.58 28.95 13.92
N GLN A 456 0.48 28.57 14.60
CA GLN A 456 0.41 27.32 15.38
C GLN A 456 0.38 26.07 14.49
N ASP A 457 -0.40 26.13 13.41
CA ASP A 457 -0.56 25.02 12.46
C ASP A 457 0.71 24.77 11.62
N SER A 458 1.58 25.77 11.45
CA SER A 458 2.89 25.63 10.81
C SER A 458 3.78 24.60 11.51
N GLU A 459 3.81 24.57 12.86
CA GLU A 459 4.61 23.58 13.62
C GLU A 459 4.03 22.16 13.48
N LEU A 460 2.71 22.00 13.55
CA LEU A 460 2.03 20.71 13.32
C LEU A 460 2.27 20.21 11.88
N ARG A 461 2.26 21.11 10.90
CA ARG A 461 2.58 20.79 9.50
C ARG A 461 4.03 20.37 9.33
N GLU A 462 4.98 20.99 10.01
CA GLU A 462 6.39 20.58 9.93
C GLU A 462 6.56 19.16 10.46
N GLN A 463 5.97 18.85 11.61
CA GLN A 463 5.93 17.52 12.21
C GLN A 463 5.31 16.49 11.25
N MET A 464 4.16 16.82 10.65
CA MET A 464 3.49 15.93 9.71
C MET A 464 4.23 15.75 8.39
N SER A 465 4.89 16.80 7.91
CA SER A 465 5.74 16.74 6.71
C SER A 465 6.97 15.88 6.96
N GLY A 466 7.57 15.96 8.15
CA GLY A 466 8.66 15.08 8.59
C GLY A 466 8.23 13.61 8.64
N TYR A 467 7.07 13.34 9.24
CA TYR A 467 6.49 11.99 9.28
C TYR A 467 6.19 11.43 7.88
N LYS A 468 5.58 12.23 6.99
CA LYS A 468 5.34 11.83 5.59
C LYS A 468 6.64 11.50 4.85
N ARG A 469 7.71 12.28 5.06
CA ARG A 469 9.02 12.02 4.47
C ARG A 469 9.61 10.69 4.96
N MET A 470 9.52 10.43 6.26
CA MET A 470 9.96 9.17 6.85
C MET A 470 9.19 7.98 6.26
N ARG A 471 7.85 8.05 6.15
CA ARG A 471 7.04 6.98 5.54
C ARG A 471 7.42 6.71 4.08
N ARG A 472 7.63 7.75 3.28
CA ARG A 472 8.14 7.60 1.89
C ARG A 472 9.51 6.95 1.85
N GLN A 473 10.39 7.28 2.79
CA GLN A 473 11.71 6.66 2.90
C GLN A 473 11.61 5.18 3.27
N HIS A 474 10.76 4.82 4.23
CA HIS A 474 10.49 3.43 4.62
C HIS A 474 9.99 2.61 3.43
N GLN A 475 9.01 3.14 2.68
CA GLN A 475 8.49 2.50 1.47
C GLN A 475 9.58 2.31 0.41
N LYS A 476 10.41 3.35 0.18
CA LYS A 476 11.53 3.27 -0.76
C LYS A 476 12.57 2.22 -0.34
N GLN A 477 12.85 2.11 0.96
CA GLN A 477 13.80 1.12 1.49
C GLN A 477 13.28 -0.30 1.27
N LEU A 478 12.00 -0.59 1.57
CA LEU A 478 11.39 -1.90 1.31
C LEU A 478 11.38 -2.23 -0.18
N MET A 479 10.94 -1.31 -1.03
CA MET A 479 10.90 -1.54 -2.48
C MET A 479 12.30 -1.79 -3.07
N THR A 480 13.31 -1.06 -2.59
CA THR A 480 14.70 -1.25 -3.02
C THR A 480 15.23 -2.61 -2.58
N LEU A 481 14.92 -3.04 -1.35
CA LEU A 481 15.30 -4.34 -0.82
C LEU A 481 14.63 -5.47 -1.61
N GLU A 482 13.31 -5.41 -1.81
CA GLU A 482 12.55 -6.42 -2.56
C GLU A 482 13.07 -6.55 -4.01
N ASN A 483 13.35 -5.43 -4.69
CA ASN A 483 13.95 -5.45 -6.02
C ASN A 483 15.35 -6.08 -6.04
N LYS A 484 16.18 -5.81 -5.02
CA LYS A 484 17.51 -6.41 -4.89
C LYS A 484 17.43 -7.92 -4.70
N LEU A 485 16.55 -8.38 -3.80
CA LEU A 485 16.36 -9.80 -3.53
C LEU A 485 15.77 -10.53 -4.75
N LYS A 486 14.86 -9.89 -5.48
CA LYS A 486 14.35 -10.42 -6.76
C LYS A 486 15.46 -10.62 -7.79
N ALA A 487 16.35 -9.65 -7.96
CA ALA A 487 17.49 -9.78 -8.87
C ALA A 487 18.45 -10.91 -8.45
N GLU A 488 18.71 -11.06 -7.15
CA GLU A 488 19.50 -12.18 -6.60
C GLU A 488 18.84 -13.54 -6.87
N MET A 489 17.53 -13.63 -6.73
CA MET A 489 16.74 -14.84 -7.02
C MET A 489 16.83 -15.24 -8.50
N ASP A 490 16.67 -14.26 -9.40
CA ASP A 490 16.76 -14.48 -10.84
C ASP A 490 18.19 -14.92 -11.26
N GLU A 491 19.23 -14.30 -10.68
CA GLU A 491 20.61 -14.70 -10.91
C GLU A 491 20.90 -16.13 -10.41
N HIS A 492 20.42 -16.47 -9.21
CA HIS A 492 20.58 -17.81 -8.64
C HIS A 492 19.89 -18.86 -9.52
N ARG A 493 18.67 -18.60 -9.97
CA ARG A 493 17.95 -19.49 -10.90
C ARG A 493 18.71 -19.70 -12.20
N LEU A 494 19.19 -18.62 -12.83
CA LEU A 494 19.96 -18.69 -14.06
C LEU A 494 21.25 -19.52 -13.89
N ARG A 495 21.93 -19.38 -12.75
CA ARG A 495 23.12 -20.18 -12.42
C ARG A 495 22.80 -21.66 -12.32
N LEU A 496 21.73 -22.02 -11.62
CA LEU A 496 21.29 -23.41 -11.46
C LEU A 496 20.91 -24.05 -12.81
N ASP A 497 20.19 -23.32 -13.66
CA ASP A 497 19.81 -23.81 -14.99
C ASP A 497 21.05 -24.07 -15.86
N LYS A 498 22.03 -23.17 -15.82
CA LYS A 498 23.31 -23.31 -16.54
C LYS A 498 24.13 -24.52 -16.05
N ASP A 499 24.14 -24.74 -14.74
CA ASP A 499 24.85 -25.88 -14.14
C ASP A 499 24.21 -27.22 -14.54
N LEU A 500 22.87 -27.31 -14.57
CA LEU A 500 22.15 -28.49 -15.10
C LEU A 500 22.46 -28.73 -16.56
N GLU A 501 22.39 -27.70 -17.40
CA GLU A 501 22.64 -27.82 -18.82
C GLU A 501 24.08 -28.29 -19.11
N THR A 502 25.04 -27.73 -18.37
CA THR A 502 26.45 -28.17 -18.47
C THR A 502 26.61 -29.65 -18.11
N GLN A 503 25.94 -30.12 -17.04
CA GLN A 503 26.02 -31.53 -16.66
C GLN A 503 25.31 -32.45 -17.65
N ARG A 504 24.16 -32.04 -18.21
CA ARG A 504 23.49 -32.79 -19.29
C ARG A 504 24.38 -32.94 -20.52
N ASN A 505 25.09 -31.87 -20.92
CA ASN A 505 26.04 -31.93 -22.02
C ASN A 505 27.21 -32.88 -21.72
N ASN A 506 27.72 -32.89 -20.48
CA ASN A 506 28.75 -33.83 -20.06
C ASN A 506 28.26 -35.28 -20.11
N PHE A 507 27.05 -35.55 -19.61
CA PHE A 507 26.45 -36.88 -19.66
C PHE A 507 26.25 -37.38 -21.10
N ALA A 508 25.78 -36.51 -21.99
CA ALA A 508 25.65 -36.83 -23.42
C ALA A 508 27.01 -37.19 -24.05
N ALA A 509 28.06 -36.41 -23.76
CA ALA A 509 29.41 -36.66 -24.28
C ALA A 509 30.03 -37.96 -23.74
N GLU A 510 29.81 -38.28 -22.46
CA GLU A 510 30.23 -39.57 -21.88
C GLU A 510 29.50 -40.76 -22.50
N MET A 511 28.20 -40.59 -22.77
CA MET A 511 27.37 -41.62 -23.39
C MET A 511 27.82 -41.91 -24.82
N GLU A 512 28.12 -40.86 -25.59
CA GLU A 512 28.65 -41.01 -26.96
C GLU A 512 30.00 -41.74 -26.98
N LYS A 513 30.89 -41.42 -26.01
CA LYS A 513 32.16 -42.14 -25.85
C LYS A 513 31.96 -43.61 -25.53
N LEU A 514 30.98 -43.93 -24.66
CA LEU A 514 30.66 -45.31 -24.31
C LEU A 514 30.14 -46.09 -25.53
N ILE A 515 29.23 -45.50 -26.30
CA ILE A 515 28.70 -46.11 -27.53
C ILE A 515 29.83 -46.38 -28.54
N LYS A 516 30.76 -45.42 -28.75
CA LYS A 516 31.93 -45.61 -29.62
C LYS A 516 32.85 -46.73 -29.12
N LYS A 517 33.07 -46.83 -27.80
CA LYS A 517 33.83 -47.94 -27.18
C LYS A 517 33.14 -49.29 -27.43
N HIS A 518 31.81 -49.35 -27.31
CA HIS A 518 31.03 -50.57 -27.55
C HIS A 518 31.08 -51.00 -29.02
N GLN A 519 30.94 -50.06 -29.95
CA GLN A 519 31.11 -50.33 -31.39
C GLN A 519 32.50 -50.89 -31.71
N ALA A 520 33.56 -50.26 -31.17
CA ALA A 520 34.93 -50.74 -31.35
C ALA A 520 35.15 -52.14 -30.73
N ALA A 521 34.53 -52.43 -29.59
CA ALA A 521 34.60 -53.76 -28.98
C ALA A 521 33.94 -54.83 -29.86
N MET A 522 32.76 -54.54 -30.42
CA MET A 522 32.04 -55.44 -31.33
C MET A 522 32.82 -55.69 -32.63
N GLU A 523 33.41 -54.65 -33.22
CA GLU A 523 34.25 -54.79 -34.41
C GLU A 523 35.54 -55.59 -34.14
N LYS A 524 36.15 -55.36 -32.98
CA LYS A 524 37.33 -56.11 -32.54
C LYS A 524 36.99 -57.59 -32.38
N GLU A 525 35.87 -57.90 -31.71
CA GLU A 525 35.40 -59.27 -31.56
C GLU A 525 35.18 -59.90 -32.93
N ALA A 526 34.40 -59.28 -33.83
CA ALA A 526 34.17 -59.80 -35.17
C ALA A 526 35.47 -60.14 -35.94
N LYS A 527 36.53 -59.33 -35.80
CA LYS A 527 37.85 -59.60 -36.39
C LYS A 527 38.56 -60.79 -35.73
N VAL A 528 38.53 -60.89 -34.40
CA VAL A 528 39.09 -62.04 -33.66
C VAL A 528 38.42 -63.33 -34.11
N MET A 529 37.10 -63.31 -34.20
CA MET A 529 36.27 -64.46 -34.59
C MET A 529 36.60 -64.97 -35.99
N SER A 530 36.76 -64.06 -36.96
CA SER A 530 37.16 -64.42 -38.32
C SER A 530 38.57 -65.04 -38.37
N ASN A 531 39.49 -64.55 -37.53
CA ASN A 531 40.85 -65.07 -37.46
C ASN A 531 40.91 -66.45 -36.77
N GLU A 532 40.13 -66.65 -35.71
CA GLU A 532 40.04 -67.93 -35.03
C GLU A 532 39.37 -69.00 -35.87
N GLU A 533 38.34 -68.65 -36.65
CA GLU A 533 37.72 -69.58 -37.61
C GLU A 533 38.73 -70.13 -38.62
N LYS A 534 39.57 -69.25 -39.19
CA LYS A 534 40.62 -69.64 -40.14
C LYS A 534 41.64 -70.57 -39.49
N LYS A 535 42.09 -70.26 -38.27
CA LYS A 535 43.04 -71.10 -37.53
C LYS A 535 42.44 -72.46 -37.19
N PHE A 536 41.18 -72.50 -36.79
CA PHE A 536 40.46 -73.72 -36.45
C PHE A 536 40.32 -74.65 -37.68
N GLN A 537 39.94 -74.09 -38.83
CA GLN A 537 39.88 -74.83 -40.09
C GLN A 537 41.25 -75.37 -40.51
N GLN A 538 42.30 -74.55 -40.43
CA GLN A 538 43.67 -74.97 -40.73
C GLN A 538 44.13 -76.12 -39.83
N HIS A 539 43.79 -76.09 -38.54
CA HIS A 539 44.13 -77.15 -37.60
C HIS A 539 43.46 -78.48 -37.97
N ILE A 540 42.16 -78.47 -38.26
CA ILE A 540 41.43 -79.67 -38.69
C ILE A 540 42.00 -80.20 -40.01
N GLN A 541 42.24 -79.34 -40.98
CA GLN A 541 42.80 -79.74 -42.28
C GLN A 541 44.21 -80.35 -42.13
N ALA A 542 45.03 -79.82 -41.23
CA ALA A 542 46.35 -80.38 -40.93
C ALA A 542 46.22 -81.78 -40.29
N GLN A 543 45.28 -81.98 -39.38
CA GLN A 543 44.98 -83.29 -38.79
C GLN A 543 44.48 -84.29 -39.86
N GLN A 544 43.53 -83.87 -40.70
CA GLN A 544 42.98 -84.69 -41.78
C GLN A 544 44.04 -85.11 -42.81
N LYS A 545 44.97 -84.19 -43.13
CA LYS A 545 46.12 -84.49 -44.00
C LYS A 545 47.04 -85.54 -43.37
N LYS A 546 47.27 -85.48 -42.06
CA LYS A 546 48.07 -86.47 -41.33
C LYS A 546 47.38 -87.84 -41.32
N GLU A 547 46.07 -87.88 -41.04
CA GLU A 547 45.26 -89.09 -41.07
C GLU A 547 45.22 -89.72 -42.46
N LEU A 548 45.03 -88.91 -43.51
CA LEU A 548 45.04 -89.37 -44.91
C LEU A 548 46.39 -89.99 -45.27
N ASN A 549 47.51 -89.32 -44.94
CA ASN A 549 48.85 -89.87 -45.18
C ASN A 549 49.07 -91.19 -44.43
N SER A 550 48.63 -91.28 -43.17
CA SER A 550 48.73 -92.51 -42.37
C SER A 550 47.88 -93.65 -42.97
N PHE A 551 46.68 -93.32 -43.46
CA PHE A 551 45.78 -94.26 -44.10
C PHE A 551 46.36 -94.80 -45.41
N LEU A 552 46.88 -93.92 -46.27
CA LEU A 552 47.54 -94.28 -47.54
C LEU A 552 48.76 -95.19 -47.30
N GLU A 553 49.58 -94.90 -46.29
CA GLU A 553 50.71 -95.76 -45.92
C GLU A 553 50.25 -97.13 -45.36
N SER A 554 49.09 -97.19 -44.70
CA SER A 554 48.48 -98.45 -44.27
C SER A 554 47.97 -99.27 -45.46
N GLN A 555 47.22 -98.65 -46.38
CA GLN A 555 46.76 -99.29 -47.61
C GLN A 555 47.92 -99.82 -48.47
N LYS A 556 49.02 -99.07 -48.55
CA LYS A 556 50.23 -99.49 -49.26
C LYS A 556 50.88 -100.73 -48.63
N ARG A 557 50.89 -100.84 -47.30
CA ARG A 557 51.36 -102.04 -46.58
C ARG A 557 50.44 -103.23 -46.81
N GLU A 558 49.13 -103.03 -46.69
CA GLU A 558 48.13 -104.08 -46.89
C GLU A 558 48.11 -104.59 -48.34
N TYR A 559 48.24 -103.70 -49.32
CA TYR A 559 48.39 -104.05 -50.73
C TYR A 559 49.61 -104.93 -50.98
N LYS A 560 50.76 -104.60 -50.37
CA LYS A 560 51.97 -105.42 -50.48
C LYS A 560 51.73 -106.83 -49.94
N LEU A 561 51.14 -106.95 -48.75
CA LEU A 561 50.83 -108.24 -48.12
C LEU A 561 49.83 -109.06 -48.95
N ARG A 562 48.72 -108.47 -49.37
CA ARG A 562 47.71 -109.13 -50.23
C ARG A 562 48.27 -109.53 -51.58
N LYS A 563 49.14 -108.71 -52.17
CA LYS A 563 49.84 -109.03 -53.42
C LYS A 563 50.79 -110.23 -53.25
N GLU A 564 51.41 -110.40 -52.08
CA GLU A 564 52.20 -111.60 -51.77
C GLU A 564 51.30 -112.84 -51.61
N GLN A 565 50.19 -112.74 -50.87
CA GLN A 565 49.22 -113.82 -50.73
C GLN A 565 48.63 -114.28 -52.07
N LEU A 566 48.21 -113.34 -52.94
CA LEU A 566 47.73 -113.66 -54.28
C LEU A 566 48.78 -114.36 -55.15
N LYS A 567 50.08 -114.11 -54.93
CA LYS A 567 51.15 -114.86 -55.62
C LYS A 567 51.28 -116.28 -55.08
N GLU A 568 51.11 -116.46 -53.78
CA GLU A 568 51.14 -117.77 -53.12
C GLU A 568 49.96 -118.65 -53.56
N GLU A 569 48.73 -118.12 -53.53
CA GLU A 569 47.51 -118.79 -54.05
C GLU A 569 47.66 -119.18 -55.54
N LEU A 570 48.32 -118.34 -56.34
CA LEU A 570 48.61 -118.63 -57.75
C LEU A 570 49.63 -119.76 -57.94
N ASN A 571 50.52 -119.96 -56.96
CA ASN A 571 51.56 -121.00 -56.97
C ASN A 571 51.00 -122.37 -56.58
N GLU A 572 49.98 -122.43 -55.72
CA GLU A 572 49.28 -123.68 -55.38
C GLU A 572 48.54 -124.28 -56.59
N ASN A 573 47.98 -123.44 -57.46
CA ASN A 573 47.19 -123.87 -58.61
C ASN A 573 48.07 -124.07 -59.87
N GLN A 574 48.88 -125.12 -59.93
CA GLN A 574 49.83 -125.32 -61.05
C GLN A 574 49.17 -125.60 -62.43
N SER A 575 47.89 -126.03 -62.47
CA SER A 575 47.21 -126.47 -63.69
C SER A 575 46.49 -125.37 -64.50
N THR A 576 46.41 -124.12 -64.02
CA THR A 576 45.68 -123.03 -64.70
C THR A 576 46.52 -122.37 -65.82
N PRO A 577 45.98 -122.16 -67.04
CA PRO A 577 46.68 -121.50 -68.15
C PRO A 577 47.24 -120.11 -67.81
N LYS A 578 48.45 -119.78 -68.32
CA LYS A 578 49.15 -118.50 -68.08
C LYS A 578 48.29 -117.25 -68.36
N LYS A 579 47.45 -117.28 -69.40
CA LYS A 579 46.58 -116.15 -69.79
C LYS A 579 45.48 -115.92 -68.76
N GLU A 580 44.79 -116.98 -68.33
CA GLU A 580 43.78 -116.90 -67.25
C GLU A 580 44.41 -116.51 -65.92
N LYS A 581 45.60 -117.02 -65.58
CA LYS A 581 46.35 -116.61 -64.38
C LYS A 581 46.63 -115.10 -64.37
N GLN A 582 47.04 -114.54 -65.50
CA GLN A 582 47.35 -113.11 -65.64
C GLN A 582 46.08 -112.25 -65.57
N GLU A 583 45.00 -112.66 -66.25
CA GLU A 583 43.71 -111.98 -66.21
C GLU A 583 43.07 -112.02 -64.82
N TRP A 584 43.11 -113.18 -64.15
CA TRP A 584 42.65 -113.33 -62.77
C TRP A 584 43.43 -112.44 -61.81
N LEU A 585 44.77 -112.45 -61.88
CA LEU A 585 45.61 -111.59 -61.05
C LEU A 585 45.37 -110.10 -61.33
N SER A 586 45.16 -109.73 -62.59
CA SER A 586 44.82 -108.36 -62.98
C SER A 586 43.48 -107.93 -62.40
N LYS A 587 42.45 -108.79 -62.51
CA LYS A 587 41.12 -108.55 -61.94
C LYS A 587 41.15 -108.47 -60.41
N GLN A 588 41.92 -109.32 -59.73
CA GLN A 588 42.10 -109.23 -58.28
C GLN A 588 42.81 -107.94 -57.87
N LYS A 589 43.83 -107.49 -58.60
CA LYS A 589 44.47 -106.19 -58.36
C LYS A 589 43.53 -105.02 -58.59
N GLU A 590 42.74 -105.05 -59.66
CA GLU A 590 41.72 -104.05 -59.96
C GLU A 590 40.66 -103.98 -58.85
N ASN A 591 40.15 -105.14 -58.39
CA ASN A 591 39.22 -105.22 -57.26
C ASN A 591 39.81 -104.60 -55.98
N ILE A 592 41.07 -104.91 -55.65
CA ILE A 592 41.75 -104.31 -54.49
C ILE A 592 41.91 -102.80 -54.67
N GLN A 593 42.30 -102.33 -55.86
CA GLN A 593 42.42 -100.90 -56.14
C GLN A 593 41.07 -100.17 -56.05
N HIS A 594 40.00 -100.77 -56.55
CA HIS A 594 38.64 -100.24 -56.43
C HIS A 594 38.21 -100.16 -54.97
N PHE A 595 38.43 -101.23 -54.19
CA PHE A 595 38.16 -101.23 -52.74
C PHE A 595 38.98 -100.17 -52.00
N GLN A 596 40.27 -100.02 -52.34
CA GLN A 596 41.13 -98.99 -51.76
C GLN A 596 40.66 -97.57 -52.08
N ALA A 597 40.27 -97.32 -53.34
CA ALA A 597 39.72 -96.03 -53.77
C ALA A 597 38.37 -95.73 -53.12
N GLU A 598 37.51 -96.75 -52.93
CA GLU A 598 36.24 -96.62 -52.21
C GLU A 598 36.46 -96.28 -50.74
N GLU A 599 37.41 -96.95 -50.06
CA GLU A 599 37.75 -96.66 -48.67
C GLU A 599 38.44 -95.30 -48.50
N GLU A 600 39.29 -94.88 -49.44
CA GLU A 600 39.84 -93.51 -49.48
C GLU A 600 38.73 -92.48 -49.67
N ALA A 601 37.80 -92.71 -50.61
CA ALA A 601 36.65 -91.86 -50.83
C ALA A 601 35.72 -91.80 -49.60
N ASN A 602 35.53 -92.92 -48.90
CA ASN A 602 34.77 -92.99 -47.65
C ASN A 602 35.47 -92.18 -46.54
N LEU A 603 36.79 -92.28 -46.41
CA LEU A 603 37.57 -91.48 -45.46
C LEU A 603 37.44 -89.98 -45.78
N LEU A 604 37.66 -89.57 -47.03
CA LEU A 604 37.52 -88.18 -47.47
C LEU A 604 36.10 -87.65 -47.25
N ARG A 605 35.08 -88.47 -47.46
CA ARG A 605 33.67 -88.13 -47.18
C ARG A 605 33.45 -87.92 -45.68
N ARG A 606 33.97 -88.80 -44.82
CA ARG A 606 33.93 -88.66 -43.35
C ARG A 606 34.69 -87.42 -42.88
N GLN A 607 35.87 -87.15 -43.42
CA GLN A 607 36.67 -85.97 -43.11
C GLN A 607 35.93 -84.68 -43.51
N ARG A 608 35.31 -84.65 -44.69
CA ARG A 608 34.48 -83.50 -45.11
C ARG A 608 33.33 -83.25 -44.15
N GLN A 609 32.55 -84.30 -43.82
CA GLN A 609 31.44 -84.20 -42.87
C GLN A 609 31.91 -83.75 -41.48
N TYR A 610 33.05 -84.26 -41.02
CA TYR A 610 33.65 -83.86 -39.74
C TYR A 610 34.07 -82.39 -39.73
N LEU A 611 34.77 -81.93 -40.78
CA LEU A 611 35.17 -80.51 -40.89
C LEU A 611 33.95 -79.60 -40.91
N GLU A 612 32.92 -79.93 -41.68
CA GLU A 612 31.68 -79.14 -41.75
C GLU A 612 30.95 -79.11 -40.41
N LEU A 613 30.84 -80.25 -39.71
CA LEU A 613 30.23 -80.32 -38.39
C LEU A 613 30.99 -79.49 -37.36
N GLU A 614 32.32 -79.65 -37.30
CA GLU A 614 33.17 -78.91 -36.36
C GLU A 614 33.17 -77.41 -36.67
N CYS A 615 33.15 -77.02 -37.95
CA CYS A 615 32.97 -75.62 -38.35
C CYS A 615 31.63 -75.06 -37.88
N ARG A 616 30.55 -75.85 -37.96
CA ARG A 616 29.23 -75.46 -37.46
C ARG A 616 29.22 -75.32 -35.93
N ARG A 617 29.81 -76.26 -35.19
CA ARG A 617 29.99 -76.17 -33.72
C ARG A 617 30.80 -74.94 -33.32
N PHE A 618 31.91 -74.70 -34.02
CA PHE A 618 32.73 -73.52 -33.81
C PHE A 618 31.92 -72.24 -34.01
N LYS A 619 31.23 -72.11 -35.15
CA LYS A 619 30.35 -70.96 -35.43
C LYS A 619 29.26 -70.76 -34.40
N ARG A 620 28.66 -71.84 -33.89
CA ARG A 620 27.64 -71.76 -32.84
C ARG A 620 28.21 -71.25 -31.52
N ARG A 621 29.35 -71.78 -31.05
CA ARG A 621 30.05 -71.29 -29.84
C ARG A 621 30.41 -69.81 -29.98
N MET A 622 30.89 -69.46 -31.17
CA MET A 622 31.25 -68.10 -31.53
C MET A 622 30.05 -67.14 -31.49
N LEU A 623 28.91 -67.54 -32.05
CA LEU A 623 27.66 -66.78 -31.98
C LEU A 623 27.24 -66.50 -30.52
N LEU A 624 27.30 -67.52 -29.66
CA LEU A 624 26.99 -67.38 -28.23
C LEU A 624 27.98 -66.46 -27.51
N GLY A 625 29.28 -66.52 -27.86
CA GLY A 625 30.29 -65.60 -27.35
C GLY A 625 29.97 -64.14 -27.70
N ARG A 626 29.62 -63.87 -28.96
CA ARG A 626 29.16 -62.54 -29.39
C ARG A 626 27.90 -62.11 -28.64
N HIS A 627 26.94 -63.01 -28.44
CA HIS A 627 25.72 -62.73 -27.69
C HIS A 627 26.01 -62.33 -26.24
N ASN A 628 26.92 -63.03 -25.57
CA ASN A 628 27.34 -62.70 -24.20
C ASN A 628 28.00 -61.32 -24.13
N LEU A 629 28.94 -61.02 -25.03
CA LEU A 629 29.57 -59.71 -25.11
C LEU A 629 28.51 -58.61 -25.31
N GLU A 630 27.58 -58.82 -26.25
CA GLU A 630 26.51 -57.86 -26.54
C GLU A 630 25.59 -57.62 -25.33
N GLN A 631 25.27 -58.67 -24.57
CA GLN A 631 24.51 -58.52 -23.32
C GLN A 631 25.30 -57.73 -22.26
N ASP A 632 26.60 -57.95 -22.13
CA ASP A 632 27.45 -57.21 -21.17
C ASP A 632 27.58 -55.73 -21.55
N LEU A 633 27.72 -55.41 -22.83
CA LEU A 633 27.75 -54.03 -23.31
C LEU A 633 26.40 -53.33 -23.06
N VAL A 634 25.28 -54.00 -23.34
CA VAL A 634 23.94 -53.45 -23.04
C VAL A 634 23.73 -53.26 -21.53
N ARG A 635 24.23 -54.17 -20.69
CA ARG A 635 24.21 -54.01 -19.22
C ARG A 635 25.05 -52.80 -18.79
N GLU A 636 26.26 -52.62 -19.32
CA GLU A 636 27.12 -51.45 -19.05
C GLU A 636 26.43 -50.15 -19.46
N GLU A 637 25.81 -50.12 -20.65
CA GLU A 637 25.07 -48.95 -21.16
C GLU A 637 23.89 -48.59 -20.25
N LEU A 638 23.05 -49.57 -19.91
CA LEU A 638 21.87 -49.39 -19.06
C LEU A 638 22.26 -48.93 -17.65
N ASN A 639 23.31 -49.52 -17.07
CA ASN A 639 23.82 -49.12 -15.76
C ASN A 639 24.38 -47.68 -15.80
N LYS A 640 25.10 -47.30 -16.86
CA LYS A 640 25.62 -45.94 -17.02
C LYS A 640 24.47 -44.92 -17.12
N ARG A 641 23.39 -45.23 -17.85
CA ARG A 641 22.20 -44.37 -17.91
C ARG A 641 21.50 -44.24 -16.56
N GLN A 642 21.39 -45.34 -15.80
CA GLN A 642 20.86 -45.30 -14.44
C GLN A 642 21.66 -44.35 -13.57
N THR A 643 23.00 -44.50 -13.52
CA THR A 643 23.86 -43.61 -12.74
C THR A 643 23.75 -42.15 -13.19
N GLN A 644 23.68 -41.87 -14.49
CA GLN A 644 23.50 -40.50 -14.99
C GLN A 644 22.16 -39.91 -14.56
N LYS A 645 21.09 -40.70 -14.60
CA LYS A 645 19.76 -40.27 -14.13
C LYS A 645 19.70 -40.05 -12.62
N ASP A 646 20.28 -40.94 -11.83
CA ASP A 646 20.38 -40.78 -10.38
C ASP A 646 21.15 -39.49 -10.02
N LEU A 647 22.23 -39.19 -10.74
CA LEU A 647 22.99 -37.95 -10.56
C LEU A 647 22.19 -36.71 -10.97
N GLU A 648 21.45 -36.76 -12.08
CA GLU A 648 20.55 -35.67 -12.50
C GLU A 648 19.46 -35.40 -11.45
N HIS A 649 18.83 -36.45 -10.93
CA HIS A 649 17.81 -36.33 -9.87
C HIS A 649 18.38 -35.79 -8.56
N ALA A 650 19.55 -36.29 -8.14
CA ALA A 650 20.25 -35.76 -6.96
C ALA A 650 20.65 -34.29 -7.13
N MET A 651 21.02 -33.87 -8.35
CA MET A 651 21.23 -32.46 -8.64
C MET A 651 19.95 -31.65 -8.48
N LEU A 652 18.84 -32.07 -9.10
CA LEU A 652 17.56 -31.36 -9.01
C LEU A 652 17.09 -31.18 -7.55
N LEU A 653 17.26 -32.20 -6.70
CA LEU A 653 16.94 -32.11 -5.28
C LEU A 653 17.82 -31.07 -4.55
N ARG A 654 19.14 -31.08 -4.79
CA ARG A 654 20.05 -30.06 -4.23
C ARG A 654 19.73 -28.64 -4.73
N GLN A 655 19.33 -28.51 -5.98
CA GLN A 655 18.90 -27.21 -6.54
C GLN A 655 17.63 -26.71 -5.88
N HIS A 656 16.66 -27.61 -5.67
CA HIS A 656 15.45 -27.30 -4.91
C HIS A 656 15.77 -26.85 -3.48
N GLU A 657 16.67 -27.54 -2.78
CA GLU A 657 17.11 -27.18 -1.42
C GLU A 657 17.80 -25.80 -1.39
N SER A 658 18.73 -25.55 -2.33
CA SER A 658 19.40 -24.25 -2.46
C SER A 658 18.40 -23.10 -2.72
N MET A 659 17.41 -23.35 -3.60
CA MET A 659 16.36 -22.38 -3.90
C MET A 659 15.47 -22.10 -2.68
N GLN A 660 15.04 -23.17 -2.00
CA GLN A 660 14.27 -23.07 -0.76
C GLN A 660 15.01 -22.23 0.30
N GLU A 661 16.29 -22.53 0.56
CA GLU A 661 17.07 -21.80 1.56
C GLU A 661 17.16 -20.30 1.23
N LEU A 662 17.32 -19.97 -0.06
CA LEU A 662 17.33 -18.59 -0.54
C LEU A 662 15.97 -17.90 -0.35
N GLU A 663 14.86 -18.57 -0.68
CA GLU A 663 13.51 -18.05 -0.49
C GLU A 663 13.20 -17.73 0.99
N PHE A 664 13.54 -18.65 1.91
CA PHE A 664 13.35 -18.41 3.35
C PHE A 664 14.25 -17.28 3.88
N ARG A 665 15.50 -17.19 3.39
CA ARG A 665 16.42 -16.09 3.76
C ARG A 665 15.90 -14.74 3.28
N HIS A 666 15.37 -14.68 2.05
CA HIS A 666 14.77 -13.48 1.48
C HIS A 666 13.54 -13.05 2.28
N LEU A 667 12.62 -13.97 2.56
CA LEU A 667 11.45 -13.70 3.40
C LEU A 667 11.86 -13.16 4.77
N ASN A 668 12.82 -13.82 5.45
CA ASN A 668 13.31 -13.39 6.75
C ASN A 668 13.93 -11.98 6.71
N THR A 669 14.67 -11.66 5.64
CA THR A 669 15.29 -10.35 5.45
C THR A 669 14.25 -9.25 5.26
N ILE A 670 13.20 -9.51 4.47
CA ILE A 670 12.08 -8.58 4.26
C ILE A 670 11.32 -8.35 5.58
N GLN A 671 10.99 -9.43 6.29
CA GLN A 671 10.26 -9.35 7.56
C GLN A 671 11.06 -8.60 8.63
N LYS A 672 12.37 -8.84 8.75
CA LYS A 672 13.26 -8.09 9.64
C LYS A 672 13.26 -6.60 9.33
N MET A 673 13.40 -6.23 8.04
CA MET A 673 13.35 -4.83 7.61
C MET A 673 11.98 -4.21 7.95
N ARG A 674 10.87 -4.89 7.67
CA ARG A 674 9.52 -4.42 8.04
C ARG A 674 9.39 -4.17 9.54
N CYS A 675 9.87 -5.10 10.38
CA CYS A 675 9.89 -4.94 11.84
C CYS A 675 10.72 -3.72 12.29
N GLU A 676 11.91 -3.53 11.74
CA GLU A 676 12.76 -2.38 12.06
C GLU A 676 12.11 -1.04 11.69
N LEU A 677 11.46 -0.98 10.52
CA LEU A 677 10.76 0.21 10.05
C LEU A 677 9.51 0.52 10.88
N ILE A 678 8.75 -0.50 11.29
CA ILE A 678 7.62 -0.34 12.22
C ILE A 678 8.12 0.18 13.58
N ARG A 679 9.23 -0.36 14.10
CA ARG A 679 9.84 0.12 15.35
C ARG A 679 10.26 1.59 15.26
N LEU A 680 10.92 1.99 14.18
CA LEU A 680 11.33 3.38 13.93
C LEU A 680 10.12 4.32 13.78
N GLN A 681 9.07 3.86 13.11
CA GLN A 681 7.80 4.59 12.98
C GLN A 681 7.19 4.83 14.37
N HIS A 682 7.01 3.77 15.16
CA HIS A 682 6.41 3.86 16.49
C HIS A 682 7.20 4.81 17.41
N GLN A 683 8.54 4.76 17.35
CA GLN A 683 9.41 5.66 18.11
C GLN A 683 9.22 7.13 17.69
N THR A 684 9.06 7.39 16.39
CA THR A 684 8.82 8.74 15.85
C THR A 684 7.46 9.27 16.30
N GLU A 685 6.41 8.46 16.18
CA GLU A 685 5.05 8.79 16.63
C GLU A 685 4.99 9.08 18.13
N LEU A 686 5.68 8.29 18.95
CA LEU A 686 5.75 8.51 20.40
C LEU A 686 6.48 9.83 20.74
N THR A 687 7.62 10.09 20.08
CA THR A 687 8.36 11.35 20.27
C THR A 687 7.48 12.55 19.90
N ASN A 688 6.77 12.44 18.77
CA ASN A 688 5.81 13.40 18.28
C ASN A 688 4.68 13.68 19.28
N GLN A 689 4.10 12.64 19.89
CA GLN A 689 3.06 12.77 20.90
C GLN A 689 3.60 13.44 22.18
N LEU A 690 4.81 13.08 22.63
CA LEU A 690 5.42 13.69 23.81
C LEU A 690 5.71 15.20 23.61
N GLU A 691 6.12 15.60 22.41
CA GLU A 691 6.30 17.02 22.07
C GLU A 691 4.97 17.77 22.03
N TYR A 692 3.91 17.15 21.48
CA TYR A 692 2.55 17.68 21.50
C TYR A 692 2.05 17.88 22.94
N ASN A 693 2.17 16.87 23.80
CA ASN A 693 1.79 16.95 25.21
C ASN A 693 2.49 18.13 25.91
N LYS A 694 3.82 18.25 25.75
CA LYS A 694 4.60 19.38 26.29
C LYS A 694 4.13 20.73 25.75
N ARG A 695 3.65 20.80 24.50
CA ARG A 695 3.13 22.04 23.90
C ARG A 695 1.81 22.43 24.54
N ARG A 696 0.87 21.49 24.66
CA ARG A 696 -0.43 21.71 25.29
C ARG A 696 -0.31 22.15 26.75
N GLU A 697 0.62 21.55 27.49
CA GLU A 697 0.93 21.99 28.85
C GLU A 697 1.48 23.43 28.91
N ARG A 698 2.36 23.81 27.98
CA ARG A 698 2.89 25.18 27.88
C ARG A 698 1.80 26.19 27.53
N GLU A 699 0.89 25.84 26.63
CA GLU A 699 -0.26 26.68 26.25
C GLU A 699 -1.19 26.91 27.43
N LEU A 700 -1.52 25.87 28.19
CA LEU A 700 -2.34 26.00 29.39
C LEU A 700 -1.65 26.89 30.44
N ARG A 701 -0.35 26.70 30.68
CA ARG A 701 0.42 27.57 31.58
C ARG A 701 0.40 29.04 31.13
N ARG A 702 0.52 29.30 29.83
CA ARG A 702 0.42 30.68 29.29
C ARG A 702 -0.96 31.27 29.52
N LYS A 703 -2.03 30.48 29.32
CA LYS A 703 -3.42 30.89 29.61
C LYS A 703 -3.57 31.25 31.10
N HIS A 704 -3.11 30.40 32.00
CA HIS A 704 -3.18 30.64 33.44
C HIS A 704 -2.41 31.89 33.88
N VAL A 705 -1.20 32.11 33.35
CA VAL A 705 -0.43 33.35 33.61
C VAL A 705 -1.19 34.58 33.12
N MET A 706 -1.85 34.50 31.96
CA MET A 706 -2.64 35.61 31.42
C MET A 706 -3.89 35.91 32.26
N GLU A 707 -4.55 34.89 32.81
CA GLU A 707 -5.70 35.05 33.70
C GLU A 707 -5.29 35.69 35.03
N VAL A 708 -4.20 35.22 35.65
CA VAL A 708 -3.64 35.83 36.86
C VAL A 708 -3.29 37.30 36.61
N ARG A 709 -2.71 37.63 35.44
CA ARG A 709 -2.40 39.01 35.06
C ARG A 709 -3.66 39.88 34.87
N GLN A 710 -4.78 39.29 34.45
CA GLN A 710 -6.05 40.00 34.24
C GLN A 710 -6.90 40.08 35.51
N GLN A 711 -6.66 39.20 36.48
CA GLN A 711 -7.44 39.10 37.71
C GLN A 711 -7.57 40.44 38.47
N PRO A 712 -6.51 41.26 38.68
CA PRO A 712 -6.66 42.54 39.38
C PRO A 712 -7.64 43.50 38.71
N LYS A 713 -7.69 43.51 37.37
CA LYS A 713 -8.62 44.37 36.61
C LYS A 713 -10.08 43.92 36.82
N SER A 714 -10.32 42.61 36.78
CA SER A 714 -11.63 42.02 37.05
C SER A 714 -12.09 42.29 38.49
N LEU A 715 -11.20 42.09 39.46
CA LEU A 715 -11.47 42.35 40.88
C LEU A 715 -11.75 43.83 41.13
N LYS A 716 -11.01 44.75 40.50
CA LYS A 716 -11.26 46.19 40.64
C LYS A 716 -12.64 46.61 40.12
N SER A 717 -13.10 46.00 39.03
CA SER A 717 -14.44 46.23 38.52
C SER A 717 -15.53 45.76 39.49
N LYS A 718 -15.34 44.60 40.14
CA LYS A 718 -16.26 44.08 41.16
C LYS A 718 -16.23 44.92 42.44
N GLU A 719 -15.05 45.32 42.90
CA GLU A 719 -14.86 46.22 44.04
C GLU A 719 -15.60 47.55 43.81
N LEU A 720 -15.50 48.14 42.62
CA LEU A 720 -16.21 49.37 42.28
C LEU A 720 -17.74 49.21 42.32
N GLN A 721 -18.26 48.05 41.93
CA GLN A 721 -19.69 47.74 42.01
C GLN A 721 -20.16 47.62 43.46
N ILE A 722 -19.42 46.91 44.31
CA ILE A 722 -19.70 46.78 45.74
C ILE A 722 -19.62 48.16 46.40
N LYS A 723 -18.61 48.97 46.05
CA LYS A 723 -18.47 50.35 46.53
C LYS A 723 -19.66 51.22 46.15
N LYS A 724 -20.17 51.10 44.92
CA LYS A 724 -21.39 51.82 44.49
C LYS A 724 -22.61 51.42 45.32
N GLN A 725 -22.80 50.12 45.55
CA GLN A 725 -23.90 49.62 46.39
C GLN A 725 -23.79 50.12 47.84
N PHE A 726 -22.59 50.11 48.41
CA PHE A 726 -22.33 50.68 49.74
C PHE A 726 -22.66 52.18 49.80
N GLN A 727 -22.21 52.96 48.81
CA GLN A 727 -22.51 54.40 48.73
C GLN A 727 -24.01 54.67 48.64
N ASP A 728 -24.74 53.92 47.81
CA ASP A 728 -26.18 54.09 47.67
C ASP A 728 -26.92 53.68 48.94
N THR A 729 -26.47 52.63 49.63
CA THR A 729 -26.98 52.23 50.95
C THR A 729 -26.74 53.32 52.02
N CYS A 730 -25.55 53.92 52.06
CA CYS A 730 -25.23 55.04 52.94
C CYS A 730 -26.10 56.28 52.68
N LYS A 731 -26.39 56.58 51.40
CA LYS A 731 -27.31 57.67 51.02
C LYS A 731 -28.73 57.39 51.51
N ILE A 732 -29.20 56.15 51.38
CA ILE A 732 -30.52 55.72 51.87
C ILE A 732 -30.59 55.86 53.40
N GLN A 733 -29.62 55.33 54.14
CA GLN A 733 -29.53 55.48 55.60
C GLN A 733 -29.50 56.94 56.03
N THR A 734 -28.77 57.80 55.30
CA THR A 734 -28.71 59.24 55.58
C THR A 734 -30.06 59.93 55.36
N ARG A 735 -30.79 59.58 54.29
CA ARG A 735 -32.14 60.08 54.05
C ARG A 735 -33.12 59.62 55.11
N GLN A 736 -33.07 58.33 55.49
CA GLN A 736 -33.89 57.76 56.55
C GLN A 736 -33.61 58.46 57.89
N TYR A 737 -32.33 58.69 58.22
CA TYR A 737 -31.94 59.47 59.40
C TYR A 737 -32.54 60.88 59.36
N LYS A 738 -32.43 61.60 58.24
CA LYS A 738 -32.99 62.96 58.10
C LYS A 738 -34.51 62.96 58.30
N ALA A 739 -35.22 62.03 57.68
CA ALA A 739 -36.67 61.89 57.82
C ALA A 739 -37.06 61.56 59.26
N LEU A 740 -36.42 60.56 59.87
CA LEU A 740 -36.65 60.15 61.26
C LEU A 740 -36.34 61.28 62.24
N ARG A 741 -35.24 62.01 62.02
CA ARG A 741 -34.86 63.18 62.81
C ARG A 741 -35.93 64.26 62.76
N ASN A 742 -36.42 64.62 61.57
CA ASN A 742 -37.44 65.65 61.42
C ASN A 742 -38.74 65.23 62.14
N HIS A 743 -39.19 64.00 61.93
CA HIS A 743 -40.39 63.46 62.59
C HIS A 743 -40.28 63.43 64.13
N LEU A 744 -39.12 63.01 64.67
CA LEU A 744 -38.90 63.02 66.12
C LEU A 744 -38.82 64.43 66.70
N LEU A 745 -38.25 65.40 65.98
CA LEU A 745 -38.20 66.79 66.44
C LEU A 745 -39.56 67.48 66.45
N GLU A 746 -40.46 67.12 65.52
CA GLU A 746 -41.85 67.63 65.50
C GLU A 746 -42.66 67.12 66.70
N THR A 747 -42.40 65.89 67.15
CA THR A 747 -43.16 65.22 68.22
C THR A 747 -42.54 65.37 69.61
N THR A 748 -41.24 65.62 69.72
CA THR A 748 -40.52 65.73 70.99
C THR A 748 -40.51 67.18 71.52
N PRO A 749 -40.66 67.44 72.83
CA PRO A 749 -40.51 68.78 73.41
C PRO A 749 -39.12 69.39 73.18
N LYS A 750 -39.05 70.72 72.95
CA LYS A 750 -37.79 71.43 72.63
C LYS A 750 -36.67 71.25 73.67
N SER A 751 -37.01 71.07 74.95
CA SER A 751 -36.04 70.81 76.02
C SER A 751 -35.27 69.50 75.83
N GLU A 752 -35.88 68.50 75.19
CA GLU A 752 -35.30 67.16 74.98
C GLU A 752 -34.63 67.01 73.60
N HIS A 753 -34.86 67.94 72.67
CA HIS A 753 -34.31 67.90 71.32
C HIS A 753 -32.81 67.60 71.30
N LYS A 754 -32.03 68.20 72.20
CA LYS A 754 -30.58 67.98 72.29
C LYS A 754 -30.22 66.52 72.61
N ALA A 755 -30.95 65.88 73.53
CA ALA A 755 -30.71 64.50 73.92
C ALA A 755 -31.12 63.52 72.81
N VAL A 756 -32.26 63.76 72.16
CA VAL A 756 -32.73 62.96 71.02
C VAL A 756 -31.78 63.09 69.82
N LEU A 757 -31.35 64.30 69.49
CA LEU A 757 -30.37 64.53 68.42
C LEU A 757 -29.03 63.82 68.69
N LYS A 758 -28.56 63.84 69.94
CA LYS A 758 -27.33 63.12 70.32
C LYS A 758 -27.50 61.61 70.13
N ARG A 759 -28.58 61.01 70.66
CA ARG A 759 -28.86 59.57 70.51
C ARG A 759 -29.02 59.16 69.04
N LEU A 760 -29.79 59.93 68.25
CA LEU A 760 -29.96 59.67 66.83
C LEU A 760 -28.62 59.73 66.08
N LYS A 761 -27.76 60.70 66.41
CA LYS A 761 -26.44 60.84 65.78
C LYS A 761 -25.54 59.67 66.15
N GLU A 762 -25.52 59.25 67.42
CA GLU A 762 -24.79 58.06 67.87
C GLU A 762 -25.29 56.79 67.18
N GLU A 763 -26.62 56.63 67.05
CA GLU A 763 -27.26 55.53 66.31
C GLU A 763 -26.87 55.54 64.82
N GLN A 764 -26.88 56.71 64.19
CA GLN A 764 -26.45 56.89 62.80
C GLN A 764 -24.97 56.50 62.64
N THR A 765 -24.10 56.96 63.53
CA THR A 765 -22.68 56.61 63.52
C THR A 765 -22.48 55.10 63.71
N ARG A 766 -23.23 54.46 64.62
CA ARG A 766 -23.17 53.00 64.81
C ARG A 766 -23.61 52.25 63.54
N LYS A 767 -24.73 52.65 62.93
CA LYS A 767 -25.22 52.02 61.69
C LYS A 767 -24.25 52.20 60.53
N LEU A 768 -23.64 53.37 60.39
CA LEU A 768 -22.62 53.63 59.36
C LEU A 768 -21.33 52.82 59.63
N ALA A 769 -20.93 52.66 60.89
CA ALA A 769 -19.78 51.82 61.26
C ALA A 769 -20.04 50.33 60.91
N ILE A 770 -21.22 49.80 61.23
CA ILE A 770 -21.62 48.43 60.86
C ILE A 770 -21.63 48.26 59.34
N LEU A 771 -22.16 49.23 58.59
CA LEU A 771 -22.14 49.19 57.13
C LEU A 771 -20.70 49.21 56.58
N ALA A 772 -19.79 49.97 57.20
CA ALA A 772 -18.39 50.00 56.81
C ALA A 772 -17.71 48.65 57.07
N GLU A 773 -17.95 48.02 58.23
CA GLU A 773 -17.49 46.67 58.54
C GLU A 773 -18.05 45.64 57.54
N GLN A 774 -19.34 45.73 57.19
CA GLN A 774 -19.97 44.87 56.19
C GLN A 774 -19.38 45.07 54.80
N TYR A 775 -19.07 46.31 54.42
CA TYR A 775 -18.39 46.62 53.16
C TYR A 775 -17.00 45.99 53.14
N ASP A 776 -16.18 46.21 54.16
CA ASP A 776 -14.84 45.64 54.24
C ASP A 776 -14.88 44.11 54.26
N HIS A 777 -15.83 43.51 55.00
CA HIS A 777 -16.07 42.07 54.98
C HIS A 777 -16.43 41.56 53.59
N SER A 778 -17.38 42.22 52.90
CA SER A 778 -17.81 41.85 51.55
C SER A 778 -16.66 41.93 50.53
N ILE A 779 -15.80 42.95 50.63
CA ILE A 779 -14.62 43.09 49.77
C ILE A 779 -13.62 41.96 50.05
N ASN A 780 -13.27 41.71 51.31
CA ASN A 780 -12.32 40.68 51.69
C ASN A 780 -12.81 39.27 51.32
N GLU A 781 -14.09 38.98 51.58
CA GLU A 781 -14.74 37.73 51.20
C GLU A 781 -14.73 37.55 49.68
N MET A 782 -15.10 38.58 48.91
CA MET A 782 -15.08 38.55 47.45
C MET A 782 -13.66 38.30 46.92
N LEU A 783 -12.65 39.01 47.43
CA LEU A 783 -11.25 38.85 47.01
C LEU A 783 -10.74 37.43 47.31
N SER A 784 -10.94 36.93 48.53
CA SER A 784 -10.51 35.59 48.94
C SER A 784 -11.22 34.49 48.13
N THR A 785 -12.54 34.61 47.97
CA THR A 785 -13.34 33.65 47.20
C THR A 785 -12.96 33.64 45.73
N GLN A 786 -12.69 34.80 45.13
CA GLN A 786 -12.30 34.88 43.72
C GLN A 786 -10.87 34.39 43.48
N ALA A 787 -9.98 34.53 44.46
CA ALA A 787 -8.64 33.95 44.40
C ALA A 787 -8.72 32.41 44.44
N LEU A 788 -9.41 31.85 45.44
CA LEU A 788 -9.60 30.41 45.58
C LEU A 788 -10.28 29.79 44.35
N ARG A 789 -11.35 30.40 43.84
CA ARG A 789 -12.03 29.90 42.63
C ARG A 789 -11.14 29.92 41.40
N LEU A 790 -10.22 30.89 41.27
CA LEU A 790 -9.29 30.91 40.16
C LEU A 790 -8.30 29.74 40.28
N ASP A 791 -7.73 29.54 41.47
CA ASP A 791 -6.78 28.45 41.71
C ASP A 791 -7.44 27.07 41.50
N GLU A 792 -8.63 26.86 42.05
CA GLU A 792 -9.42 25.62 41.87
C GLU A 792 -9.77 25.38 40.39
N ALA A 793 -10.16 26.42 39.65
CA ALA A 793 -10.46 26.30 38.23
C ALA A 793 -9.20 25.95 37.40
N GLN A 794 -8.07 26.59 37.70
CA GLN A 794 -6.80 26.30 37.02
C GLN A 794 -6.29 24.90 37.32
N GLU A 795 -6.42 24.44 38.56
CA GLU A 795 -6.09 23.06 38.95
C GLU A 795 -6.99 22.05 38.24
N ALA A 796 -8.31 22.28 38.22
CA ALA A 796 -9.26 21.43 37.50
C ALA A 796 -8.94 21.35 36.00
N GLU A 797 -8.63 22.49 35.35
CA GLU A 797 -8.21 22.52 33.95
C GLU A 797 -6.92 21.73 33.72
N CYS A 798 -5.95 21.83 34.64
CA CYS A 798 -4.70 21.08 34.57
C CYS A 798 -4.93 19.57 34.69
N GLN A 799 -5.80 19.14 35.61
CA GLN A 799 -6.17 17.73 35.78
C GLN A 799 -6.91 17.18 34.55
N VAL A 800 -7.87 17.93 34.00
CA VAL A 800 -8.59 17.56 32.78
C VAL A 800 -7.63 17.43 31.60
N LEU A 801 -6.73 18.41 31.40
CA LEU A 801 -5.74 18.35 30.33
C LEU A 801 -4.82 17.13 30.50
N LYS A 802 -4.33 16.86 31.71
CA LYS A 802 -3.48 15.70 31.98
C LYS A 802 -4.19 14.39 31.66
N MET A 803 -5.46 14.25 32.03
CA MET A 803 -6.27 13.08 31.71
C MET A 803 -6.48 12.93 30.20
N GLN A 804 -6.77 14.01 29.48
CA GLN A 804 -6.92 14.00 28.02
C GLN A 804 -5.62 13.56 27.33
N LEU A 805 -4.49 14.16 27.67
CA LEU A 805 -3.18 13.82 27.08
C LEU A 805 -2.76 12.38 27.39
N GLN A 806 -3.17 11.84 28.54
CA GLN A 806 -2.96 10.45 28.91
C GLN A 806 -3.82 9.50 28.05
N GLN A 807 -5.11 9.81 27.86
CA GLN A 807 -6.01 9.04 27.00
C GLN A 807 -5.52 9.03 25.54
N GLU A 808 -5.03 10.17 25.02
CA GLU A 808 -4.45 10.24 23.68
C GLU A 808 -3.20 9.36 23.54
N LEU A 809 -2.35 9.31 24.57
CA LEU A 809 -1.17 8.44 24.59
C LEU A 809 -1.56 6.95 24.63
N GLU A 810 -2.59 6.59 25.40
CA GLU A 810 -3.13 5.23 25.44
C GLU A 810 -3.72 4.80 24.10
N LEU A 811 -4.44 5.70 23.42
CA LEU A 811 -4.96 5.46 22.08
C LEU A 811 -3.82 5.22 21.07
N LEU A 812 -2.75 6.02 21.14
CA LEU A 812 -1.55 5.80 20.32
C LEU A 812 -0.92 4.43 20.59
N ASN A 813 -0.75 4.05 21.86
CA ASN A 813 -0.20 2.75 22.23
C ASN A 813 -1.06 1.58 21.72
N ALA A 814 -2.39 1.71 21.79
CA ALA A 814 -3.33 0.73 21.25
C ALA A 814 -3.21 0.63 19.71
N TYR A 815 -3.10 1.76 19.02
CA TYR A 815 -2.90 1.82 17.57
C TYR A 815 -1.59 1.15 17.15
N GLN A 816 -0.47 1.47 17.81
CA GLN A 816 0.83 0.83 17.54
C GLN A 816 0.81 -0.68 17.82
N SER A 817 0.14 -1.10 18.90
CA SER A 817 -0.04 -2.52 19.23
C SER A 817 -0.83 -3.26 18.15
N LYS A 818 -1.88 -2.62 17.60
CA LYS A 818 -2.68 -3.18 16.50
C LYS A 818 -1.87 -3.33 15.21
N ILE A 819 -1.10 -2.30 14.82
CA ILE A 819 -0.20 -2.38 13.66
C ILE A 819 0.79 -3.53 13.81
N LYS A 820 1.43 -3.64 14.98
CA LYS A 820 2.39 -4.70 15.26
C LYS A 820 1.76 -6.08 15.12
N MET A 821 0.59 -6.30 15.73
CA MET A 821 -0.14 -7.56 15.65
C MET A 821 -0.54 -7.91 14.20
N GLN A 822 -0.97 -6.92 13.41
CA GLN A 822 -1.31 -7.13 12.00
C GLN A 822 -0.09 -7.51 11.16
N ALA A 823 1.07 -6.86 11.40
CA ALA A 823 2.32 -7.19 10.74
C ALA A 823 2.81 -8.60 11.10
N GLU A 824 2.73 -8.99 12.37
CA GLU A 824 3.05 -10.35 12.83
C GLU A 824 2.11 -11.39 12.18
N ALA A 825 0.81 -11.15 12.16
CA ALA A 825 -0.16 -12.02 11.50
C ALA A 825 0.07 -12.13 9.98
N GLN A 826 0.54 -11.06 9.34
CA GLN A 826 0.95 -11.08 7.93
C GLN A 826 2.22 -11.92 7.74
N HIS A 827 3.24 -11.73 8.58
CA HIS A 827 4.47 -12.51 8.52
C HIS A 827 4.21 -14.02 8.65
N ASP A 828 3.30 -14.40 9.56
CA ASP A 828 2.88 -15.79 9.74
C ASP A 828 2.15 -16.36 8.52
N ARG A 829 1.32 -15.54 7.83
CA ARG A 829 0.66 -15.96 6.59
C ARG A 829 1.67 -16.17 5.46
N GLU A 830 2.55 -15.21 5.25
CA GLU A 830 3.59 -15.27 4.21
C GLU A 830 4.52 -16.48 4.42
N LEU A 831 4.87 -16.78 5.68
CA LEU A 831 5.67 -17.95 6.03
C LEU A 831 4.95 -19.25 5.67
N ARG A 832 3.67 -19.40 6.06
CA ARG A 832 2.87 -20.59 5.72
C ARG A 832 2.68 -20.77 4.22
N GLU A 833 2.43 -19.68 3.49
CA GLU A 833 2.30 -19.73 2.03
C GLU A 833 3.59 -20.17 1.35
N LEU A 834 4.75 -19.68 1.84
CA LEU A 834 6.05 -20.12 1.34
C LEU A 834 6.30 -21.60 1.66
N GLU A 835 6.04 -22.04 2.88
CA GLU A 835 6.16 -23.44 3.29
C GLU A 835 5.29 -24.37 2.42
N GLN A 836 4.03 -23.99 2.18
CA GLN A 836 3.13 -24.73 1.30
C GLN A 836 3.64 -24.78 -0.13
N ARG A 837 4.13 -23.67 -0.68
CA ARG A 837 4.68 -23.60 -2.03
C ARG A 837 5.91 -24.48 -2.19
N VAL A 838 6.82 -24.43 -1.22
CA VAL A 838 8.04 -25.25 -1.18
C VAL A 838 7.68 -26.74 -1.04
N SER A 839 6.73 -27.08 -0.15
CA SER A 839 6.27 -28.45 0.04
C SER A 839 5.62 -29.02 -1.22
N LEU A 840 4.74 -28.26 -1.88
CA LEU A 840 4.12 -28.66 -3.15
C LEU A 840 5.16 -28.83 -4.25
N ARG A 841 6.11 -27.90 -4.38
CA ARG A 841 7.20 -27.99 -5.36
C ARG A 841 8.06 -29.23 -5.14
N ARG A 842 8.35 -29.57 -3.87
CA ARG A 842 9.08 -30.78 -3.50
C ARG A 842 8.32 -32.04 -3.89
N ALA A 843 7.03 -32.14 -3.56
CA ALA A 843 6.20 -33.29 -3.89
C ALA A 843 6.09 -33.52 -5.41
N LEU A 844 5.88 -32.45 -6.18
CA LEU A 844 5.84 -32.53 -7.66
C LEU A 844 7.19 -32.95 -8.25
N LEU A 845 8.30 -32.51 -7.66
CA LEU A 845 9.62 -32.92 -8.09
C LEU A 845 9.88 -34.40 -7.79
N GLU A 846 9.50 -34.89 -6.61
CA GLU A 846 9.61 -36.30 -6.23
C GLU A 846 8.74 -37.20 -7.12
N GLN A 847 7.49 -36.81 -7.36
CA GLN A 847 6.62 -37.52 -8.30
C GLN A 847 7.24 -37.62 -9.70
N LYS A 848 7.79 -36.52 -10.22
CA LYS A 848 8.46 -36.51 -11.52
C LYS A 848 9.68 -37.45 -11.54
N ILE A 849 10.46 -37.47 -10.47
CA ILE A 849 11.60 -38.39 -10.32
C ILE A 849 11.13 -39.84 -10.35
N GLU A 850 10.07 -40.17 -9.61
CA GLU A 850 9.47 -41.52 -9.62
C GLU A 850 8.99 -41.95 -11.01
N GLU A 851 8.29 -41.08 -11.72
CA GLU A 851 7.82 -41.33 -13.09
C GLU A 851 8.99 -41.56 -14.07
N GLU A 852 10.03 -40.74 -14.01
CA GLU A 852 11.23 -40.89 -14.85
C GLU A 852 12.00 -42.18 -14.53
N MET A 853 12.10 -42.55 -13.26
CA MET A 853 12.74 -43.79 -12.82
C MET A 853 11.98 -45.02 -13.26
N LEU A 854 10.65 -45.00 -13.17
CA LEU A 854 9.79 -46.07 -13.66
C LEU A 854 9.88 -46.20 -15.19
N ALA A 855 9.89 -45.08 -15.91
CA ALA A 855 10.10 -45.08 -17.35
C ALA A 855 11.45 -45.69 -17.75
N LEU A 856 12.52 -45.36 -17.02
CA LEU A 856 13.85 -45.93 -17.25
C LEU A 856 13.88 -47.44 -16.97
N GLN A 857 13.21 -47.93 -15.93
CA GLN A 857 13.11 -49.37 -15.65
C GLN A 857 12.32 -50.12 -16.74
N ASN A 858 11.27 -49.50 -17.29
CA ASN A 858 10.54 -50.05 -18.43
C ASN A 858 11.42 -50.10 -19.69
N GLU A 859 12.15 -49.03 -20.00
CA GLU A 859 13.11 -49.00 -21.12
C GLU A 859 14.20 -50.09 -20.95
N ARG A 860 14.73 -50.23 -19.72
CA ARG A 860 15.71 -51.26 -19.37
C ARG A 860 15.18 -52.66 -19.67
N THR A 861 13.97 -52.95 -19.22
CA THR A 861 13.31 -54.25 -19.41
C THR A 861 13.06 -54.53 -20.89
N GLU A 862 12.56 -53.53 -21.63
CA GLU A 862 12.27 -53.66 -23.06
C GLU A 862 13.54 -53.87 -23.89
N ARG A 863 14.63 -53.15 -23.59
CA ARG A 863 15.92 -53.35 -24.27
C ARG A 863 16.49 -54.75 -24.05
N ILE A 864 16.44 -55.22 -22.81
CA ILE A 864 16.91 -56.58 -22.47
C ILE A 864 16.05 -57.60 -23.20
N ARG A 865 14.72 -57.45 -23.18
CA ARG A 865 13.78 -58.33 -23.86
C ARG A 865 14.03 -58.38 -25.37
N SER A 866 14.10 -57.22 -26.02
CA SER A 866 14.33 -57.10 -27.46
C SER A 866 15.68 -57.71 -27.87
N LEU A 867 16.72 -57.53 -27.05
CA LEU A 867 18.01 -58.17 -27.26
C LEU A 867 17.88 -59.70 -27.21
N LEU A 868 17.29 -60.24 -26.14
CA LEU A 868 17.14 -61.69 -25.97
C LEU A 868 16.25 -62.32 -27.06
N GLU A 869 15.17 -61.65 -27.47
CA GLU A 869 14.30 -62.10 -28.56
C GLU A 869 15.02 -62.09 -29.93
N ARG A 870 15.88 -61.09 -30.18
CA ARG A 870 16.71 -61.09 -31.38
C ARG A 870 17.75 -62.20 -31.34
N GLN A 871 18.43 -62.38 -30.21
CA GLN A 871 19.42 -63.44 -30.04
C GLN A 871 18.80 -64.83 -30.18
N ALA A 872 17.59 -65.03 -29.63
CA ALA A 872 16.82 -66.26 -29.80
C ALA A 872 16.49 -66.54 -31.28
N ARG A 873 16.03 -65.53 -32.03
CA ARG A 873 15.78 -65.66 -33.48
C ARG A 873 17.05 -65.95 -34.27
N GLU A 874 18.17 -65.33 -33.91
CA GLU A 874 19.47 -65.59 -34.56
C GLU A 874 19.95 -67.03 -34.30
N ILE A 875 19.75 -67.57 -33.09
CA ILE A 875 20.03 -68.96 -32.76
C ILE A 875 19.11 -69.89 -33.56
N GLU A 876 17.79 -69.63 -33.57
CA GLU A 876 16.82 -70.43 -34.30
C GLU A 876 17.12 -70.46 -35.81
N ALA A 877 17.48 -69.32 -36.39
CA ALA A 877 17.88 -69.22 -37.80
C ALA A 877 19.19 -70.00 -38.07
N PHE A 878 20.18 -69.89 -37.17
CA PHE A 878 21.43 -70.64 -37.29
C PHE A 878 21.20 -72.15 -37.20
N ASP A 879 20.40 -72.58 -36.23
CA ASP A 879 20.06 -73.97 -35.96
C ASP A 879 19.24 -74.55 -37.13
N SER A 880 18.26 -73.80 -37.66
CA SER A 880 17.47 -74.17 -38.85
C SER A 880 18.32 -74.32 -40.11
N GLU A 881 19.26 -73.39 -40.35
CA GLU A 881 20.20 -73.48 -41.47
C GLU A 881 21.15 -74.67 -41.31
N SER A 882 21.56 -74.98 -40.08
CA SER A 882 22.41 -76.13 -39.81
C SER A 882 21.66 -77.46 -40.01
N MET A 883 20.37 -77.52 -39.65
CA MET A 883 19.49 -78.65 -39.95
C MET A 883 19.31 -78.85 -41.46
N ARG A 884 19.15 -77.78 -42.23
CA ARG A 884 19.05 -77.84 -43.71
C ARG A 884 20.30 -78.46 -44.34
N LEU A 885 21.46 -78.26 -43.73
CA LEU A 885 22.74 -78.86 -44.16
C LEU A 885 22.98 -80.27 -43.61
N GLY A 886 22.00 -80.86 -42.92
CA GLY A 886 22.07 -82.23 -42.40
C GLY A 886 22.60 -82.36 -40.97
N PHE A 887 22.76 -81.26 -40.23
CA PHE A 887 23.23 -81.28 -38.84
C PHE A 887 22.08 -81.02 -37.86
N SER A 888 21.71 -82.03 -37.07
CA SER A 888 20.69 -81.87 -36.01
C SER A 888 21.20 -81.02 -34.84
N ASN A 889 20.31 -80.28 -34.19
CA ASN A 889 20.60 -79.44 -33.02
C ASN A 889 21.23 -80.21 -31.84
N MET A 890 20.83 -81.48 -31.64
CA MET A 890 21.45 -82.36 -30.63
C MET A 890 22.96 -82.51 -30.86
N VAL A 891 23.33 -82.66 -32.14
CA VAL A 891 24.74 -82.79 -32.53
C VAL A 891 25.45 -81.49 -32.22
N LEU A 892 24.96 -80.33 -32.69
CA LEU A 892 25.60 -79.02 -32.49
C LEU A 892 25.76 -78.60 -31.02
N SER A 893 24.87 -79.06 -30.14
CA SER A 893 24.81 -78.67 -28.72
C SER A 893 25.73 -79.49 -27.81
N ASN A 894 26.48 -80.47 -28.34
CA ASN A 894 27.22 -81.46 -27.53
C ASN A 894 26.32 -82.26 -26.55
N LEU A 895 25.03 -82.41 -26.87
CA LEU A 895 24.18 -83.39 -26.19
C LEU A 895 24.37 -84.73 -26.92
N SER A 896 25.51 -85.38 -26.71
CA SER A 896 25.65 -86.79 -27.07
C SER A 896 24.76 -87.59 -26.10
N PRO A 897 23.80 -88.39 -26.59
CA PRO A 897 23.04 -89.29 -25.73
C PRO A 897 23.91 -90.39 -25.11
N GLU A 898 25.13 -90.64 -25.62
CA GLU A 898 26.08 -91.60 -25.03
C GLU A 898 26.99 -91.01 -23.93
N ALA A 899 26.87 -89.74 -23.54
CA ALA A 899 27.69 -89.18 -22.46
C ALA A 899 27.37 -89.71 -21.04
N PHE A 900 26.40 -90.62 -20.89
CA PHE A 900 26.22 -91.43 -19.68
C PHE A 900 26.92 -92.79 -19.70
N SER A 901 27.57 -93.18 -20.80
CA SER A 901 28.31 -94.43 -20.87
C SER A 901 29.44 -94.32 -21.86
N HIS A 902 30.64 -94.02 -21.35
CA HIS A 902 31.91 -94.66 -21.69
C HIS A 902 33.07 -93.70 -21.40
N SER A 903 33.64 -93.91 -20.23
CA SER A 903 35.04 -93.65 -19.91
C SER A 903 35.97 -94.07 -21.06
N TYR A 904 36.69 -93.11 -21.64
CA TYR A 904 37.97 -93.37 -22.30
C TYR A 904 39.03 -92.40 -21.76
N PRO A 905 40.23 -92.90 -21.38
CA PRO A 905 41.27 -92.13 -20.72
C PRO A 905 42.13 -91.41 -21.77
N GLY A 906 42.49 -90.15 -21.51
CA GLY A 906 43.51 -89.45 -22.28
C GLY A 906 43.15 -88.05 -22.75
N ALA A 907 42.65 -87.19 -21.86
CA ALA A 907 42.74 -85.75 -22.04
C ALA A 907 43.10 -85.13 -20.69
N SER A 908 44.40 -84.88 -20.51
CA SER A 908 44.99 -84.25 -19.33
C SER A 908 44.28 -82.92 -19.05
N GLY A 909 43.73 -82.82 -17.84
CA GLY A 909 42.92 -81.72 -17.38
C GLY A 909 43.64 -80.39 -17.51
N TRP A 910 42.99 -79.44 -18.18
CA TRP A 910 43.28 -78.03 -18.05
C TRP A 910 42.68 -77.57 -16.73
N SER A 911 43.43 -77.80 -15.65
CA SER A 911 43.14 -77.21 -14.36
C SER A 911 43.38 -75.71 -14.44
N HIS A 912 42.28 -74.94 -14.35
CA HIS A 912 42.27 -73.59 -13.85
C HIS A 912 43.15 -73.50 -12.60
N ASN A 913 44.17 -72.65 -12.61
CA ASN A 913 44.67 -72.04 -11.38
C ASN A 913 44.82 -70.52 -11.59
N PRO A 914 44.12 -69.68 -10.80
CA PRO A 914 44.16 -68.23 -10.89
C PRO A 914 45.07 -67.65 -9.79
N THR A 915 46.23 -67.10 -10.15
CA THR A 915 46.99 -66.14 -9.33
C THR A 915 48.02 -65.52 -10.28
N GLY A 916 47.94 -64.24 -10.61
CA GLY A 916 48.44 -63.17 -9.76
C GLY A 916 49.92 -62.91 -10.09
N GLY A 917 50.20 -61.94 -10.96
CA GLY A 917 51.56 -61.52 -11.31
C GLY A 917 51.55 -60.08 -11.86
N PRO A 918 52.42 -59.18 -11.38
CA PRO A 918 52.20 -57.75 -11.41
C PRO A 918 52.71 -57.08 -12.69
N GLY A 919 52.18 -55.88 -12.95
CA GLY A 919 52.41 -55.13 -14.18
C GLY A 919 53.86 -54.70 -14.43
N PRO A 920 54.22 -54.43 -15.69
CA PRO A 920 55.38 -53.63 -16.02
C PRO A 920 54.94 -52.18 -16.28
N HIS A 921 55.57 -51.34 -15.48
CA HIS A 921 55.59 -49.89 -15.55
C HIS A 921 56.68 -49.46 -16.56
N TRP A 922 56.44 -48.34 -17.24
CA TRP A 922 57.38 -47.50 -18.00
C TRP A 922 57.75 -47.85 -19.44
N GLY A 923 57.67 -46.81 -20.28
CA GLY A 923 58.75 -46.53 -21.23
C GLY A 923 58.33 -46.23 -22.66
N HIS A 924 57.80 -45.03 -22.91
CA HIS A 924 57.93 -44.37 -24.21
C HIS A 924 59.41 -44.04 -24.51
N PRO A 925 59.85 -44.23 -25.76
CA PRO A 925 60.59 -43.19 -26.48
C PRO A 925 59.87 -42.91 -27.83
N MET A 926 59.44 -41.66 -28.08
CA MET A 926 60.20 -40.68 -28.87
C MET A 926 60.61 -41.18 -30.27
N GLY A 927 60.04 -40.57 -31.31
CA GLY A 927 60.54 -40.73 -32.68
C GLY A 927 59.55 -40.40 -33.78
N GLY A 928 59.11 -39.15 -33.88
CA GLY A 928 58.45 -38.63 -35.08
C GLY A 928 58.90 -37.20 -35.35
N PRO A 929 59.50 -36.91 -36.53
CA PRO A 929 59.57 -35.57 -37.10
C PRO A 929 58.65 -35.42 -38.32
N PRO A 930 58.36 -34.18 -38.73
CA PRO A 930 57.14 -33.82 -39.44
C PRO A 930 57.37 -33.65 -40.94
N GLN A 931 56.30 -33.77 -41.73
CA GLN A 931 56.19 -33.03 -42.97
C GLN A 931 54.74 -32.65 -43.25
N ALA A 932 54.57 -31.34 -43.42
CA ALA A 932 53.37 -30.62 -43.72
C ALA A 932 53.15 -30.53 -45.24
N TRP A 933 51.96 -30.00 -45.56
CA TRP A 933 51.51 -29.42 -46.84
C TRP A 933 50.69 -30.31 -47.79
N GLY A 934 49.42 -29.89 -47.97
CA GLY A 934 48.98 -29.55 -49.31
C GLY A 934 47.84 -30.39 -49.91
N HIS A 935 46.62 -29.85 -49.82
CA HIS A 935 45.50 -30.01 -50.77
C HIS A 935 45.98 -29.93 -52.26
N PRO A 936 45.25 -30.46 -53.29
CA PRO A 936 43.80 -30.28 -53.42
C PRO A 936 42.96 -31.35 -54.17
N MET A 937 41.65 -31.21 -54.00
CA MET A 937 40.55 -31.29 -54.98
C MET A 937 40.67 -32.22 -56.20
N GLN A 938 39.72 -33.17 -56.33
CA GLN A 938 38.74 -33.20 -57.43
C GLN A 938 37.88 -34.48 -57.39
N GLY A 939 36.59 -34.32 -57.73
CA GLY A 939 35.86 -35.36 -58.47
C GLY A 939 34.71 -36.03 -57.72
N GLY A 940 33.50 -35.48 -57.87
CA GLY A 940 32.24 -36.22 -57.72
C GLY A 940 32.10 -37.34 -58.77
N PRO A 941 30.98 -38.10 -58.79
CA PRO A 941 29.67 -37.52 -59.07
C PRO A 941 28.49 -38.10 -58.26
N GLN A 942 27.40 -37.31 -58.22
CA GLN A 942 26.04 -37.72 -57.86
C GLN A 942 25.48 -38.73 -58.88
N PRO A 943 24.36 -39.41 -58.58
CA PRO A 943 23.11 -38.91 -59.19
C PRO A 943 21.79 -39.19 -58.41
N TRP A 944 20.76 -38.39 -58.73
CA TRP A 944 19.31 -38.47 -58.40
C TRP A 944 18.92 -38.17 -56.93
N GLY A 945 17.97 -37.28 -56.60
CA GLY A 945 17.01 -36.53 -57.39
C GLY A 945 15.85 -36.08 -56.47
N HIS A 946 15.55 -34.79 -56.52
CA HIS A 946 14.39 -34.01 -56.01
C HIS A 946 13.00 -34.67 -56.18
N PRO A 947 11.85 -34.14 -55.65
CA PRO A 947 11.56 -32.72 -55.32
C PRO A 947 10.70 -32.50 -54.03
N SER A 948 10.87 -31.40 -53.28
CA SER A 948 10.14 -30.11 -53.34
C SER A 948 9.02 -29.90 -52.32
N GLY A 949 9.34 -29.12 -51.26
CA GLY A 949 8.62 -27.92 -50.83
C GLY A 949 7.22 -28.03 -50.18
N PRO A 950 6.66 -26.90 -49.70
CA PRO A 950 7.34 -25.89 -48.88
C PRO A 950 6.45 -25.33 -47.73
N MET A 951 7.07 -24.46 -46.91
CA MET A 951 6.50 -23.26 -46.26
C MET A 951 5.59 -23.38 -45.01
N GLN A 952 6.16 -22.86 -43.92
CA GLN A 952 5.65 -21.76 -43.06
C GLN A 952 4.31 -21.90 -42.32
N GLY A 953 4.38 -21.58 -41.03
CA GLY A 953 3.38 -20.69 -40.42
C GLY A 953 2.47 -21.30 -39.34
N VAL A 954 2.89 -21.12 -38.10
CA VAL A 954 2.11 -21.14 -36.83
C VAL A 954 0.86 -20.22 -36.98
N PRO A 955 -0.36 -20.50 -36.42
CA PRO A 955 -0.58 -20.42 -34.97
C PRO A 955 -1.74 -21.21 -34.29
N ARG A 956 -1.61 -21.27 -32.95
CA ARG A 956 -2.61 -21.32 -31.86
C ARG A 956 -4.11 -21.38 -32.23
N GLY A 957 -4.84 -22.25 -31.54
CA GLY A 957 -6.28 -22.06 -31.28
C GLY A 957 -7.07 -23.28 -30.82
N SER A 958 -7.20 -23.43 -29.50
CA SER A 958 -8.46 -23.66 -28.76
C SER A 958 -9.52 -24.69 -29.22
N SER A 959 -9.78 -25.62 -28.29
CA SER A 959 -11.10 -25.95 -27.72
C SER A 959 -12.03 -26.97 -28.41
N MET A 960 -12.36 -27.99 -27.60
CA MET A 960 -13.68 -28.62 -27.37
C MET A 960 -14.38 -29.41 -28.48
N GLY A 961 -14.81 -30.63 -28.09
CA GLY A 961 -15.81 -31.46 -28.78
C GLY A 961 -15.52 -32.95 -28.61
N VAL A 962 -15.79 -33.57 -27.45
CA VAL A 962 -17.06 -34.22 -27.07
C VAL A 962 -17.60 -35.18 -28.15
N ARG A 963 -17.53 -36.50 -27.91
CA ARG A 963 -18.71 -37.40 -27.85
C ARG A 963 -18.38 -38.89 -27.66
N ASN A 964 -19.23 -39.49 -26.82
CA ASN A 964 -19.73 -40.88 -26.81
C ASN A 964 -18.97 -42.00 -26.07
N SER A 965 -19.46 -42.26 -24.85
CA SER A 965 -19.82 -43.57 -24.23
C SER A 965 -20.58 -44.52 -25.20
N PRO A 966 -20.85 -45.84 -24.92
CA PRO A 966 -21.11 -46.40 -23.58
C PRO A 966 -20.82 -47.91 -23.32
N GLN A 967 -21.18 -48.33 -22.08
CA GLN A 967 -21.52 -49.69 -21.60
C GLN A 967 -20.38 -50.70 -21.38
N ALA A 968 -20.45 -51.65 -20.45
CA ALA A 968 -21.20 -51.88 -19.21
C ALA A 968 -20.74 -53.26 -18.65
N LEU A 969 -20.92 -53.46 -17.34
CA LEU A 969 -21.14 -54.74 -16.64
C LEU A 969 -19.95 -55.65 -16.25
N ARG A 970 -19.71 -55.61 -14.93
CA ARG A 970 -19.70 -56.75 -13.98
C ARG A 970 -18.72 -57.92 -14.24
N ARG A 971 -17.81 -58.11 -13.27
CA ARG A 971 -17.96 -59.16 -12.24
C ARG A 971 -16.98 -58.93 -11.08
N THR A 972 -17.56 -58.88 -9.89
CA THR A 972 -16.92 -58.96 -8.58
C THR A 972 -16.39 -60.36 -8.32
N ALA A 973 -15.18 -60.48 -7.79
CA ALA A 973 -14.71 -61.67 -7.07
C ALA A 973 -14.47 -61.28 -5.61
N SER A 974 -15.31 -61.84 -4.75
CA SER A 974 -15.28 -61.79 -3.30
C SER A 974 -14.45 -62.95 -2.73
N GLY A 975 -13.65 -62.67 -1.69
CA GLY A 975 -13.55 -63.57 -0.53
C GLY A 975 -12.25 -64.38 -0.32
N GLY A 976 -11.76 -64.35 0.92
CA GLY A 976 -10.71 -65.19 1.53
C GLY A 976 -9.46 -64.38 1.88
N ARG A 977 -9.20 -63.87 3.10
CA ARG A 977 -9.11 -64.48 4.45
C ARG A 977 -8.26 -65.75 4.49
N THR A 978 -7.02 -65.62 5.01
CA THR A 978 -6.46 -66.34 6.18
C THR A 978 -5.02 -65.90 6.48
N GLU A 979 -4.76 -65.61 7.76
CA GLU A 979 -3.57 -65.90 8.57
C GLU A 979 -2.14 -65.71 8.02
N GLN A 980 -1.33 -64.94 8.74
CA GLN A 980 -0.30 -65.49 9.63
C GLN A 980 0.40 -64.37 10.41
N GLY A 981 0.43 -64.50 11.73
CA GLY A 981 1.24 -63.67 12.61
C GLY A 981 2.67 -64.19 12.68
N MET A 982 3.62 -63.27 12.85
CA MET A 982 4.96 -63.55 13.38
C MET A 982 5.29 -62.48 14.42
N SER A 983 5.08 -62.85 15.69
CA SER A 983 5.72 -62.23 16.84
C SER A 983 7.20 -62.59 16.86
N ARG A 984 8.09 -61.61 17.05
CA ARG A 984 9.43 -61.83 17.59
C ARG A 984 9.81 -60.70 18.55
N SER A 985 9.90 -61.08 19.82
CA SER A 985 10.53 -60.37 20.93
C SER A 985 12.06 -60.36 20.79
N THR A 986 12.71 -59.30 21.28
CA THR A 986 13.98 -59.26 22.05
C THR A 986 14.29 -57.78 22.33
N SER A 987 14.07 -57.22 23.52
CA SER A 987 14.87 -57.31 24.77
C SER A 987 16.30 -56.76 24.68
N VAL A 988 16.49 -55.60 25.35
CA VAL A 988 17.63 -55.20 26.19
C VAL A 988 19.01 -55.09 25.54
N THR A 989 19.56 -53.87 25.45
CA THR A 989 20.84 -53.48 26.07
C THR A 989 20.95 -51.95 26.18
N SER A 990 21.35 -51.54 27.38
CA SER A 990 21.73 -50.22 27.90
C SER A 990 22.53 -49.29 26.98
N GLN A 991 22.30 -47.98 27.08
CA GLN A 991 23.25 -47.05 27.71
C GLN A 991 22.61 -45.68 28.00
N ILE A 992 22.97 -45.17 29.17
CA ILE A 992 22.41 -44.03 29.88
C ILE A 992 22.93 -42.70 29.32
N SER A 993 22.08 -41.68 29.43
CA SER A 993 22.35 -40.26 29.25
C SER A 993 23.62 -39.77 29.96
N ASN A 994 24.38 -38.89 29.32
CA ASN A 994 24.75 -37.57 29.88
C ASN A 994 25.72 -36.86 28.92
N GLY A 995 25.23 -35.82 28.26
CA GLY A 995 26.04 -34.84 27.53
C GLY A 995 25.46 -33.45 27.82
N SER A 996 25.74 -32.97 29.03
CA SER A 996 25.32 -31.69 29.60
C SER A 996 25.99 -30.49 28.94
N HIS A 997 25.20 -29.42 28.78
CA HIS A 997 25.56 -28.01 28.91
C HIS A 997 26.83 -27.49 28.22
N MET A 998 26.63 -26.79 27.11
CA MET A 998 27.51 -25.69 26.69
C MET A 998 26.87 -24.37 27.06
N SER A 999 27.25 -23.87 28.24
CA SER A 999 27.24 -22.45 28.61
C SER A 999 28.70 -21.99 28.62
N TYR A 1000 29.04 -20.97 27.82
CA TYR A 1000 30.23 -20.14 28.04
C TYR A 1000 29.95 -18.71 27.55
N THR A 1001 30.05 -17.80 28.53
CA THR A 1001 30.44 -16.37 28.51
C THR A 1001 30.12 -15.51 27.29
#